data_AF-A0A7K4EE73-F1
#
_entry.id   AF-A0A7K4EE73-F1
#
_cell.length_a   1.000
_cell.length_b   1.000
_cell.length_c   1.000
_cell.angle_alpha   90.00
_cell.angle_beta   90.00
_cell.angle_gamma   90.00
#
_symmetry.space_group_name_H-M   'P 1'
#
loop_
_entity.id
_entity.type
_entity.pdbx_description
1 polymer ?
#
loop_
_entity_poly.entity_id
_entity_poly.type
_entity_poly.pdbx_seq_one_letter_code
_entity_poly.pdbx_strand_id
1 'polypeptide(L)'
;MNPIFATLAEDLRDALVAYYLGQIVPQHPVEAGRGLVTEQDLYEFLLIDNQVSAKVDTSRIAMGMASIQQYIHAIFNGMEPGYLGMLEGREQEQWRVAKSEYSIWGANQMLRDYPENYLVPPLRLKQTAAFREFIGDTDQSRISKDSVQRALQHYLDKFETISNLEVSSGYIDGLDFRNADYYFIGRQNVEPRAWFWRKAAIRFGDPGETQAEGDDYLSPTAWSEWMPVEVPKGDEVVLMRPLVLEGRLYAVWAERRVEQKPIPAARAEVPGLMEEVLRYRIKLAYRTLEGTWSVPMSYDLQLEGNVTDSRLMAFVNMADPQDKKIVIGFALNKDVMLEGLILNMRFRVLFQGTFTPKPVENEQPTDYQRIAHGIRHFVEPPTVLQHPMVSDKPIQLQLREDPDGEHAFPGPFNKTLRLECHIGGSTAEPKLYLKGHSSLSLGYLQPVLTSFSMLGYQAGVEVLTWSGVVRLNGAVQTGAVTYALDMDKLPMAIALGFPDADIRSTNQYEISLTETIPKAPVLASNMGGQFLDLGNLGLKGLRYVRLNTLFAKELVARVMVSVDALISWDTQHIEEPKLPGSTEREDMDFHGANGRYFWELFFHIPHAIAWRLHNEMDFQGAEQWLHYIFNPQARIKPTNPPSPFYWGVRPLDEPGRGEYEIDGIADPDAICYSKPVHYRKGIFAFYVQNLLGYGDLLYRRLTRDSLNEAKLIYTRALSLLGPRPDNRMIGRWEPATLEEAATPDESLFATIEAQLPAGLPLQLAPDSTPWLELLDSPRFRLPVNTQLLDLWDQLESRIRNLRNNLTIDGKQLMLPLYAKLLDPLDLLRAQSSGSGLVQRSVGSMAPVLAFRFRALLPRLQMAVETLSRFGEQVRMYREMKDRAEQEELQQTHVLELSQFAIQLQEVALEQADATLLALESSRRVIEQRRGHYGRLVAENTSLAERDSLALQTSAAVTTAIGQGFETAAGALQMGSVVVTAFGGGPIRLGSALLATAGYSIWGIRNFWLIKCQRCKEENLSQRII
;
A
#
# COMPACT_ATOMS: atom_id res chain seq x y z
N MET A 1 -18.43 14.96 -40.06
CA MET A 1 -19.08 14.24 -41.18
C MET A 1 -20.02 15.17 -41.94
N ASN A 2 -20.30 14.88 -43.22
CA ASN A 2 -21.37 15.55 -43.98
C ASN A 2 -22.72 15.03 -43.44
N PRO A 3 -23.70 15.88 -43.03
CA PRO A 3 -24.94 15.42 -42.38
C PRO A 3 -25.70 14.34 -43.17
N ILE A 4 -25.65 14.38 -44.51
CA ILE A 4 -26.32 13.39 -45.38
C ILE A 4 -25.73 11.98 -45.21
N PHE A 5 -24.41 11.84 -44.99
CA PHE A 5 -23.81 10.52 -44.78
C PHE A 5 -24.11 9.97 -43.38
N ALA A 6 -24.33 10.84 -42.39
CA ALA A 6 -24.73 10.41 -41.05
C ALA A 6 -26.14 9.81 -41.05
N THR A 7 -27.11 10.50 -41.66
CA THR A 7 -28.49 9.99 -41.75
C THR A 7 -28.57 8.70 -42.58
N LEU A 8 -27.88 8.63 -43.73
CA LEU A 8 -27.86 7.42 -44.55
C LEU A 8 -27.21 6.21 -43.85
N ALA A 9 -26.26 6.42 -42.94
CA ALA A 9 -25.66 5.35 -42.15
C ALA A 9 -26.63 4.85 -41.06
N GLU A 10 -27.37 5.75 -40.42
CA GLU A 10 -28.41 5.43 -39.43
C GLU A 10 -29.60 4.71 -40.09
N ASP A 11 -30.10 5.21 -41.23
CA ASP A 11 -31.17 4.56 -42.02
C ASP A 11 -30.77 3.14 -42.48
N LEU A 12 -29.52 2.96 -42.93
CA LEU A 12 -28.99 1.67 -43.38
C LEU A 12 -28.84 0.68 -42.21
N ARG A 13 -28.36 1.15 -41.06
CA ARG A 13 -28.23 0.37 -39.83
C ARG A 13 -29.58 -0.18 -39.39
N ASP A 14 -30.61 0.66 -39.33
CA ASP A 14 -31.96 0.26 -38.89
C ASP A 14 -32.59 -0.75 -39.85
N ALA A 15 -32.41 -0.56 -41.16
CA ALA A 15 -32.84 -1.52 -42.17
C ALA A 15 -32.11 -2.88 -42.06
N LEU A 16 -30.81 -2.88 -41.75
CA LEU A 16 -30.02 -4.10 -41.56
C LEU A 16 -30.37 -4.84 -40.26
N VAL A 17 -30.62 -4.12 -39.16
CA VAL A 17 -31.07 -4.70 -37.88
C VAL A 17 -32.42 -5.40 -38.06
N ALA A 18 -33.39 -4.72 -38.67
CA ALA A 18 -34.70 -5.31 -38.98
C ALA A 18 -34.61 -6.54 -39.91
N TYR A 19 -33.71 -6.51 -40.90
CA TYR A 19 -33.45 -7.66 -41.77
C TYR A 19 -32.81 -8.83 -41.01
N TYR A 20 -31.84 -8.57 -40.14
CA TYR A 20 -31.15 -9.59 -39.36
C TYR A 20 -32.10 -10.33 -38.42
N LEU A 21 -32.88 -9.59 -37.63
CA LEU A 21 -33.92 -10.13 -36.74
C LEU A 21 -35.01 -10.90 -37.53
N GLY A 22 -35.43 -10.38 -38.68
CA GLY A 22 -36.53 -10.96 -39.44
C GLY A 22 -36.18 -12.17 -40.31
N GLN A 23 -34.93 -12.28 -40.80
CA GLN A 23 -34.55 -13.28 -41.81
C GLN A 23 -33.38 -14.18 -41.40
N ILE A 24 -32.39 -13.65 -40.67
CA ILE A 24 -31.17 -14.38 -40.31
C ILE A 24 -31.34 -15.13 -38.99
N VAL A 25 -31.89 -14.48 -37.97
CA VAL A 25 -32.15 -15.07 -36.64
C VAL A 25 -32.95 -16.39 -36.72
N PRO A 26 -34.07 -16.52 -37.45
CA PRO A 26 -34.80 -17.78 -37.56
C PRO A 26 -34.00 -18.94 -38.19
N GLN A 27 -32.96 -18.60 -38.98
CA GLN A 27 -32.09 -19.55 -39.68
C GLN A 27 -30.71 -19.70 -39.00
N HIS A 28 -30.51 -19.07 -37.84
CA HIS A 28 -29.19 -18.97 -37.21
C HIS A 28 -28.62 -20.36 -36.85
N PRO A 29 -27.32 -20.64 -37.10
CA PRO A 29 -26.75 -21.97 -36.84
C PRO A 29 -26.74 -22.33 -35.35
N VAL A 30 -26.46 -21.37 -34.47
CA VAL A 30 -26.44 -21.53 -33.01
C VAL A 30 -27.85 -21.33 -32.44
N GLU A 31 -28.30 -22.22 -31.56
CA GLU A 31 -29.64 -22.20 -30.96
C GLU A 31 -29.93 -20.92 -30.16
N ALA A 32 -28.97 -20.41 -29.39
CA ALA A 32 -29.09 -19.15 -28.68
C ALA A 32 -29.45 -17.97 -29.62
N GLY A 33 -28.84 -17.95 -30.80
CA GLY A 33 -29.11 -16.93 -31.84
C GLY A 33 -30.46 -17.08 -32.56
N ARG A 34 -31.25 -18.12 -32.27
CA ARG A 34 -32.63 -18.28 -32.79
C ARG A 34 -33.71 -17.69 -31.87
N GLY A 35 -33.34 -17.36 -30.63
CA GLY A 35 -34.25 -16.81 -29.61
C GLY A 35 -34.30 -15.29 -29.56
N LEU A 36 -33.51 -14.59 -30.39
CA LEU A 36 -33.41 -13.13 -30.39
C LEU A 36 -34.69 -12.51 -30.97
N VAL A 37 -35.28 -11.54 -30.26
CA VAL A 37 -36.53 -10.87 -30.68
C VAL A 37 -36.34 -9.36 -30.79
N THR A 38 -35.53 -8.77 -29.90
CA THR A 38 -35.33 -7.33 -29.82
C THR A 38 -33.96 -6.88 -30.33
N GLU A 39 -33.85 -5.58 -30.63
CA GLU A 39 -32.59 -4.93 -31.01
C GLU A 39 -31.55 -5.01 -29.89
N GLN A 40 -32.00 -4.99 -28.63
CA GLN A 40 -31.17 -5.17 -27.43
C GLN A 40 -30.62 -6.60 -27.34
N ASP A 41 -31.45 -7.62 -27.60
CA ASP A 41 -30.99 -9.02 -27.64
C ASP A 41 -29.89 -9.20 -28.71
N LEU A 42 -30.02 -8.49 -29.84
CA LEU A 42 -29.03 -8.50 -30.91
C LEU A 42 -27.73 -7.76 -30.53
N TYR A 43 -27.81 -6.69 -29.73
CA TYR A 43 -26.62 -6.05 -29.15
C TYR A 43 -25.92 -6.99 -28.16
N GLU A 44 -26.67 -7.64 -27.26
CA GLU A 44 -26.12 -8.57 -26.28
C GLU A 44 -25.44 -9.76 -26.96
N PHE A 45 -26.03 -10.28 -28.04
CA PHE A 45 -25.47 -11.38 -28.83
C PHE A 45 -24.27 -10.99 -29.71
N LEU A 46 -24.27 -9.80 -30.34
CA LEU A 46 -23.19 -9.34 -31.22
C LEU A 46 -22.08 -8.57 -30.50
N LEU A 47 -22.28 -8.21 -29.22
CA LEU A 47 -21.37 -7.43 -28.38
C LEU A 47 -20.98 -6.05 -28.96
N ILE A 48 -21.82 -5.51 -29.86
CA ILE A 48 -21.65 -4.21 -30.52
C ILE A 48 -23.02 -3.52 -30.57
N ASP A 49 -23.10 -2.32 -30.00
CA ASP A 49 -24.33 -1.54 -29.94
C ASP A 49 -24.78 -1.12 -31.36
N ASN A 50 -26.00 -1.54 -31.71
CA ASN A 50 -26.63 -1.35 -33.01
C ASN A 50 -27.57 -0.13 -33.06
N GLN A 51 -27.65 0.67 -31.99
CA GLN A 51 -28.44 1.89 -31.88
C GLN A 51 -27.58 3.18 -31.82
N VAL A 52 -26.25 3.07 -31.82
CA VAL A 52 -25.31 4.22 -31.81
C VAL A 52 -25.48 5.14 -33.02
N SER A 53 -25.58 6.46 -32.78
CA SER A 53 -25.63 7.49 -33.83
C SER A 53 -24.30 7.64 -34.58
N ALA A 54 -24.33 8.05 -35.85
CA ALA A 54 -23.17 8.26 -36.71
C ALA A 54 -22.27 9.46 -36.33
N LYS A 55 -22.45 10.03 -35.13
CA LYS A 55 -21.60 11.08 -34.53
C LYS A 55 -20.53 10.54 -33.59
N VAL A 56 -20.58 9.26 -33.23
CA VAL A 56 -19.65 8.64 -32.29
C VAL A 56 -18.51 7.96 -33.07
N ASP A 57 -17.31 8.52 -32.99
CA ASP A 57 -16.11 7.95 -33.61
C ASP A 57 -15.38 7.02 -32.62
N THR A 58 -15.15 5.76 -32.99
CA THR A 58 -14.37 4.77 -32.21
C THR A 58 -13.30 4.09 -33.06
N SER A 59 -12.25 3.58 -32.41
CA SER A 59 -11.24 2.75 -33.09
C SER A 59 -11.67 1.27 -33.09
N ARG A 60 -11.29 0.52 -34.13
CA ARG A 60 -11.63 -0.91 -34.23
C ARG A 60 -11.09 -1.74 -33.06
N ILE A 61 -9.92 -1.37 -32.53
CA ILE A 61 -9.29 -2.03 -31.38
C ILE A 61 -10.08 -1.70 -30.10
N ALA A 62 -10.47 -0.44 -29.89
CA ALA A 62 -11.28 -0.06 -28.73
C ALA A 62 -12.64 -0.74 -28.75
N MET A 63 -13.29 -0.87 -29.92
CA MET A 63 -14.56 -1.60 -30.03
C MET A 63 -14.37 -3.10 -29.76
N GLY A 64 -13.40 -3.77 -30.37
CA GLY A 64 -13.13 -5.19 -30.12
C GLY A 64 -12.80 -5.48 -28.65
N MET A 65 -12.05 -4.58 -27.99
CA MET A 65 -11.77 -4.65 -26.56
C MET A 65 -13.05 -4.49 -25.71
N ALA A 66 -13.92 -3.53 -26.04
CA ALA A 66 -15.19 -3.33 -25.34
C ALA A 66 -16.13 -4.54 -25.49
N SER A 67 -16.20 -5.14 -26.69
CA SER A 67 -16.96 -6.37 -26.93
C SER A 67 -16.47 -7.54 -26.06
N ILE A 68 -15.15 -7.74 -25.97
CA ILE A 68 -14.54 -8.78 -25.13
C ILE A 68 -14.77 -8.49 -23.64
N GLN A 69 -14.63 -7.23 -23.20
CA GLN A 69 -14.91 -6.82 -21.82
C GLN A 69 -16.37 -7.10 -21.45
N GLN A 70 -17.33 -6.72 -22.31
CA GLN A 70 -18.76 -6.99 -22.11
C GLN A 70 -19.02 -8.50 -21.96
N TYR A 71 -18.44 -9.32 -22.83
CA TYR A 71 -18.59 -10.78 -22.77
C TYR A 71 -18.03 -11.39 -21.48
N ILE A 72 -16.82 -10.98 -21.07
CA ILE A 72 -16.21 -11.43 -19.82
C ILE A 72 -17.02 -10.97 -18.60
N HIS A 73 -17.59 -9.76 -18.63
CA HIS A 73 -18.52 -9.30 -17.59
C HIS A 73 -19.83 -10.10 -17.56
N ALA A 74 -20.36 -10.49 -18.71
CA ALA A 74 -21.56 -11.33 -18.81
C ALA A 74 -21.31 -12.74 -18.26
N ILE A 75 -20.15 -13.33 -18.55
CA ILE A 75 -19.66 -14.57 -17.92
C ILE A 75 -19.57 -14.42 -16.39
N PHE A 76 -18.86 -13.42 -15.88
CA PHE A 76 -18.65 -13.24 -14.43
C PHE A 76 -19.91 -12.87 -13.64
N ASN A 77 -20.98 -12.45 -14.32
CA ASN A 77 -22.28 -12.18 -13.70
C ASN A 77 -23.25 -13.37 -13.85
N GLY A 78 -22.83 -14.49 -14.49
CA GLY A 78 -23.68 -15.65 -14.73
C GLY A 78 -24.78 -15.40 -15.77
N MET A 79 -24.64 -14.37 -16.60
CA MET A 79 -25.58 -14.06 -17.68
C MET A 79 -25.32 -14.93 -18.91
N GLU A 80 -24.05 -15.31 -19.15
CA GLU A 80 -23.69 -16.25 -20.21
C GLU A 80 -23.91 -17.73 -19.79
N PRO A 81 -24.77 -18.48 -20.50
CA PRO A 81 -25.01 -19.89 -20.21
C PRO A 81 -23.80 -20.76 -20.61
N GLY A 82 -23.07 -21.25 -19.61
CA GLY A 82 -22.01 -22.26 -19.81
C GLY A 82 -20.85 -22.18 -18.82
N TYR A 83 -20.62 -21.01 -18.23
CA TYR A 83 -19.38 -20.67 -17.52
C TYR A 83 -19.50 -20.64 -15.98
N LEU A 84 -20.68 -20.96 -15.45
CA LEU A 84 -21.01 -20.88 -14.02
C LEU A 84 -20.20 -21.93 -13.22
N GLY A 85 -19.42 -21.49 -12.23
CA GLY A 85 -18.45 -22.32 -11.52
C GLY A 85 -17.08 -22.50 -12.17
N MET A 86 -16.85 -22.01 -13.41
CA MET A 86 -15.58 -22.24 -14.13
C MET A 86 -14.48 -21.22 -13.83
N LEU A 87 -14.85 -19.98 -13.48
CA LEU A 87 -13.93 -18.85 -13.25
C LEU A 87 -14.14 -18.19 -11.87
N GLU A 88 -14.64 -18.95 -10.90
CA GLU A 88 -14.97 -18.43 -9.57
C GLU A 88 -13.75 -18.28 -8.66
N GLY A 89 -13.75 -17.24 -7.82
CA GLY A 89 -12.67 -16.94 -6.89
C GLY A 89 -11.68 -15.91 -7.43
N ARG A 90 -10.39 -16.24 -7.40
CA ARG A 90 -9.32 -15.24 -7.49
C ARG A 90 -9.17 -14.58 -8.86
N GLU A 91 -9.44 -15.30 -9.94
CA GLU A 91 -9.36 -14.74 -11.30
C GLU A 91 -10.45 -13.68 -11.53
N GLN A 92 -11.65 -13.90 -10.99
CA GLN A 92 -12.74 -12.91 -10.98
C GLN A 92 -12.38 -11.67 -10.16
N GLU A 93 -11.72 -11.83 -9.01
CA GLU A 93 -11.23 -10.71 -8.20
C GLU A 93 -10.14 -9.92 -8.95
N GLN A 94 -9.14 -10.60 -9.52
CA GLN A 94 -8.11 -9.97 -10.35
C GLN A 94 -8.71 -9.25 -11.57
N TRP A 95 -9.72 -9.83 -12.23
CA TRP A 95 -10.42 -9.18 -13.33
C TRP A 95 -11.06 -7.88 -12.85
N ARG A 96 -11.89 -7.95 -11.80
CA ARG A 96 -12.62 -6.79 -11.25
C ARG A 96 -11.68 -5.67 -10.79
N VAL A 97 -10.58 -5.99 -10.13
CA VAL A 97 -9.65 -5.01 -9.53
C VAL A 97 -8.61 -4.48 -10.51
N ALA A 98 -8.14 -5.29 -11.47
CA ALA A 98 -6.91 -4.99 -12.21
C ALA A 98 -6.95 -5.20 -13.74
N LYS A 99 -7.89 -5.99 -14.29
CA LYS A 99 -7.92 -6.30 -15.75
C LYS A 99 -9.13 -5.72 -16.50
N SER A 100 -10.23 -5.42 -15.81
CA SER A 100 -11.51 -5.01 -16.40
C SER A 100 -11.41 -3.72 -17.21
N GLU A 101 -10.69 -2.72 -16.70
CA GLU A 101 -10.45 -1.45 -17.39
C GLU A 101 -9.05 -1.36 -17.98
N TYR A 102 -8.94 -0.93 -19.24
CA TYR A 102 -7.65 -0.71 -19.91
C TYR A 102 -6.77 0.34 -19.21
N SER A 103 -7.38 1.37 -18.62
CA SER A 103 -6.72 2.39 -17.78
C SER A 103 -5.99 1.76 -16.60
N ILE A 104 -6.68 0.88 -15.86
CA ILE A 104 -6.15 0.23 -14.66
C ILE A 104 -5.11 -0.83 -15.03
N TRP A 105 -5.42 -1.67 -16.03
CA TRP A 105 -4.47 -2.66 -16.55
C TRP A 105 -3.18 -1.98 -17.05
N GLY A 106 -3.31 -0.95 -17.88
CA GLY A 106 -2.18 -0.20 -18.42
C GLY A 106 -1.35 0.51 -17.34
N ALA A 107 -1.99 1.06 -16.31
CA ALA A 107 -1.30 1.63 -15.16
C ALA A 107 -0.51 0.56 -14.37
N ASN A 108 -1.10 -0.61 -14.15
CA ASN A 108 -0.44 -1.73 -13.47
C ASN A 108 0.77 -2.26 -14.25
N GLN A 109 0.69 -2.33 -15.60
CA GLN A 109 1.85 -2.69 -16.42
C GLN A 109 2.93 -1.61 -16.41
N MET A 110 2.56 -0.33 -16.54
CA MET A 110 3.53 0.78 -16.47
C MET A 110 4.24 0.88 -15.12
N LEU A 111 3.57 0.52 -14.02
CA LEU A 111 4.16 0.43 -12.69
C LEU A 111 5.23 -0.69 -12.63
N ARG A 112 5.01 -1.81 -13.31
CA ARG A 112 5.97 -2.93 -13.42
C ARG A 112 7.16 -2.61 -14.32
N ASP A 113 6.89 -2.06 -15.51
CA ASP A 113 7.90 -1.73 -16.50
C ASP A 113 8.78 -0.55 -16.05
N TYR A 114 8.16 0.46 -15.43
CA TYR A 114 8.77 1.73 -15.07
C TYR A 114 8.41 2.20 -13.64
N PRO A 115 8.72 1.41 -12.59
CA PRO A 115 8.48 1.79 -11.20
C PRO A 115 9.18 3.09 -10.81
N GLU A 116 10.28 3.45 -11.48
CA GLU A 116 11.02 4.71 -11.25
C GLU A 116 10.17 5.98 -11.42
N ASN A 117 9.07 5.91 -12.17
CA ASN A 117 8.14 7.02 -12.40
C ASN A 117 7.15 7.23 -11.23
N TYR A 118 6.98 6.24 -10.36
CA TYR A 118 5.91 6.20 -9.34
C TYR A 118 6.44 6.29 -7.90
N LEU A 119 7.71 6.65 -7.73
CA LEU A 119 8.39 6.76 -6.43
C LEU A 119 7.97 8.03 -5.69
N VAL A 120 6.89 7.95 -4.93
CA VAL A 120 6.35 9.04 -4.10
C VAL A 120 6.53 8.69 -2.62
N PRO A 121 7.46 9.33 -1.87
CA PRO A 121 7.84 8.87 -0.54
C PRO A 121 6.69 8.73 0.50
N PRO A 122 5.68 9.61 0.53
CA PRO A 122 4.51 9.42 1.40
C PRO A 122 3.58 8.25 1.03
N LEU A 123 3.67 7.72 -0.19
CA LEU A 123 2.78 6.66 -0.71
C LEU A 123 3.39 5.24 -0.66
N ARG A 124 4.65 5.09 -0.21
CA ARG A 124 5.31 3.79 -0.01
C ARG A 124 4.42 2.86 0.83
N LEU A 125 4.19 1.62 0.39
CA LEU A 125 3.23 0.74 1.06
C LEU A 125 3.72 0.22 2.42
N LYS A 126 4.98 -0.20 2.51
CA LYS A 126 5.56 -0.85 3.72
C LYS A 126 6.36 0.13 4.61
N GLN A 127 5.76 1.28 4.94
CA GLN A 127 6.33 2.27 5.88
C GLN A 127 6.25 1.80 7.34
N THR A 128 7.32 2.01 8.11
CA THR A 128 7.25 1.82 9.58
C THR A 128 6.39 2.87 10.26
N ALA A 129 5.95 2.59 11.49
CA ALA A 129 5.27 3.58 12.33
C ALA A 129 6.14 4.84 12.56
N ALA A 130 7.45 4.67 12.83
CA ALA A 130 8.38 5.77 13.03
C ALA A 130 8.54 6.64 11.77
N PHE A 131 8.60 6.04 10.58
CA PHE A 131 8.67 6.80 9.32
C PHE A 131 7.38 7.58 9.04
N ARG A 132 6.20 7.00 9.30
CA ARG A 132 4.92 7.72 9.15
C ARG A 132 4.83 8.93 10.07
N GLU A 133 5.28 8.81 11.31
CA GLU A 133 5.36 9.95 12.24
C GLU A 133 6.39 10.99 11.76
N PHE A 134 7.55 10.59 11.24
CA PHE A 134 8.53 11.51 10.64
C PHE A 134 7.95 12.31 9.45
N ILE A 135 7.16 11.67 8.58
CA ILE A 135 6.44 12.38 7.50
C ILE A 135 5.43 13.37 8.07
N GLY A 136 4.70 13.01 9.13
CA GLY A 136 3.79 13.93 9.82
C GLY A 136 4.49 15.11 10.50
N ASP A 137 5.62 14.87 11.17
CA ASP A 137 6.44 15.90 11.81
C ASP A 137 7.03 16.89 10.79
N THR A 138 7.27 16.43 9.55
CA THR A 138 7.80 17.24 8.44
C THR A 138 6.73 17.82 7.51
N ASP A 139 5.45 17.50 7.68
CA ASP A 139 4.32 18.06 6.92
C ASP A 139 3.95 19.48 7.42
N GLN A 140 4.88 20.41 7.24
CA GLN A 140 4.75 21.82 7.61
C GLN A 140 5.09 22.71 6.41
N SER A 141 4.40 23.83 6.26
CA SER A 141 4.56 24.77 5.14
C SER A 141 5.92 25.49 5.08
N ARG A 142 6.81 25.26 6.07
CA ARG A 142 8.18 25.74 6.02
C ARG A 142 9.12 24.78 6.75
N ILE A 143 9.85 24.00 5.98
CA ILE A 143 10.89 23.10 6.49
C ILE A 143 12.20 23.88 6.66
N SER A 144 12.83 23.75 7.83
CA SER A 144 14.18 24.25 8.09
C SER A 144 15.11 23.08 8.46
N LYS A 145 16.44 23.27 8.38
CA LYS A 145 17.38 22.23 8.81
C LYS A 145 17.17 21.84 10.28
N ASP A 146 16.84 22.81 11.14
CA ASP A 146 16.51 22.58 12.56
C ASP A 146 15.22 21.75 12.74
N SER A 147 14.18 21.99 11.93
CA SER A 147 12.93 21.22 12.04
C SER A 147 13.14 19.78 11.59
N VAL A 148 13.91 19.57 10.52
CA VAL A 148 14.31 18.23 10.07
C VAL A 148 15.18 17.53 11.11
N GLN A 149 16.16 18.23 11.71
CA GLN A 149 17.01 17.63 12.75
C GLN A 149 16.19 17.16 13.96
N ARG A 150 15.17 17.91 14.39
CA ARG A 150 14.26 17.49 15.47
C ARG A 150 13.39 16.30 15.08
N ALA A 151 12.81 16.30 13.88
CA ALA A 151 12.04 15.16 13.38
C ALA A 151 12.91 13.90 13.27
N LEU A 152 14.17 14.06 12.85
CA LEU A 152 15.15 12.98 12.74
C LEU A 152 15.64 12.48 14.11
N GLN A 153 15.76 13.37 15.11
CA GLN A 153 15.97 12.99 16.51
C GLN A 153 14.77 12.16 17.02
N HIS A 154 13.53 12.61 16.82
CA HIS A 154 12.34 11.86 17.23
C HIS A 154 12.23 10.49 16.55
N TYR A 155 12.58 10.38 15.26
CA TYR A 155 12.72 9.10 14.56
C TYR A 155 13.82 8.22 15.18
N LEU A 156 14.99 8.79 15.47
CA LEU A 156 16.09 8.05 16.07
C LEU A 156 15.84 7.64 17.53
N ASP A 157 15.09 8.39 18.33
CA ASP A 157 14.74 8.00 19.70
C ASP A 157 13.87 6.72 19.70
N LYS A 158 12.95 6.62 18.74
CA LYS A 158 12.17 5.40 18.48
C LYS A 158 13.06 4.28 17.94
N PHE A 159 13.94 4.57 17.00
CA PHE A 159 14.87 3.57 16.46
C PHE A 159 15.83 3.05 17.54
N GLU A 160 16.36 3.92 18.42
CA GLU A 160 17.19 3.55 19.58
C GLU A 160 16.42 2.65 20.54
N THR A 161 15.14 2.96 20.79
CA THR A 161 14.26 2.11 21.60
C THR A 161 14.11 0.71 21.00
N ILE A 162 13.95 0.61 19.67
CA ILE A 162 13.74 -0.63 18.92
C ILE A 162 15.05 -1.45 18.79
N SER A 163 16.19 -0.80 18.54
CA SER A 163 17.49 -1.46 18.37
C SER A 163 18.04 -2.03 19.67
N ASN A 164 17.83 -1.33 20.79
CA ASN A 164 18.26 -1.78 22.13
C ASN A 164 17.30 -2.82 22.75
N LEU A 165 16.35 -3.37 21.99
CA LEU A 165 15.49 -4.45 22.47
C LEU A 165 16.30 -5.74 22.68
N GLU A 166 16.15 -6.31 23.87
CA GLU A 166 16.63 -7.65 24.19
C GLU A 166 15.54 -8.66 23.80
N VAL A 167 15.78 -9.46 22.75
CA VAL A 167 14.90 -10.58 22.40
C VAL A 167 14.94 -11.61 23.52
N SER A 168 13.82 -11.71 24.24
CA SER A 168 13.68 -12.50 25.45
C SER A 168 13.14 -13.91 25.18
N SER A 169 12.29 -14.03 24.15
CA SER A 169 11.62 -15.28 23.80
C SER A 169 11.03 -15.25 22.39
N GLY A 170 10.59 -16.41 21.93
CA GLY A 170 9.72 -16.49 20.76
C GLY A 170 8.94 -17.81 20.67
N TYR A 171 8.09 -17.88 19.65
CA TYR A 171 7.14 -18.96 19.38
C TYR A 171 7.10 -19.24 17.87
N ILE A 172 6.98 -20.51 17.48
CA ILE A 172 6.87 -20.96 16.08
C ILE A 172 5.43 -21.44 15.87
N ASP A 173 4.71 -20.82 14.93
CA ASP A 173 3.36 -21.22 14.56
C ASP A 173 3.39 -22.37 13.54
N GLY A 174 3.72 -23.57 14.03
CA GLY A 174 3.81 -24.79 13.23
C GLY A 174 4.69 -25.87 13.86
N LEU A 175 4.61 -27.09 13.31
CA LEU A 175 5.55 -28.18 13.61
C LEU A 175 6.60 -28.37 12.50
N ASP A 176 6.37 -27.81 11.32
CA ASP A 176 7.40 -27.67 10.31
C ASP A 176 8.20 -26.39 10.58
N PHE A 177 9.38 -26.54 11.18
CA PHE A 177 10.22 -25.39 11.52
C PHE A 177 10.92 -24.77 10.30
N ARG A 178 10.90 -25.40 9.12
CA ARG A 178 11.39 -24.81 7.86
C ARG A 178 10.34 -23.92 7.20
N ASN A 179 9.06 -24.23 7.37
CA ASN A 179 7.93 -23.52 6.76
C ASN A 179 6.90 -23.10 7.83
N ALA A 180 7.25 -22.12 8.66
CA ALA A 180 6.39 -21.62 9.73
C ALA A 180 6.63 -20.14 10.06
N ASP A 181 5.67 -19.54 10.75
CA ASP A 181 5.73 -18.15 11.17
C ASP A 181 6.30 -18.03 12.59
N TYR A 182 7.40 -17.29 12.72
CA TYR A 182 8.14 -17.13 13.96
C TYR A 182 7.76 -15.78 14.60
N TYR A 183 7.39 -15.81 15.87
CA TYR A 183 6.99 -14.63 16.63
C TYR A 183 7.97 -14.40 17.77
N PHE A 184 8.54 -13.20 17.88
CA PHE A 184 9.54 -12.86 18.89
C PHE A 184 9.00 -11.79 19.85
N ILE A 185 9.42 -11.86 21.12
CA ILE A 185 9.16 -10.84 22.14
C ILE A 185 10.47 -10.17 22.57
N GLY A 186 10.57 -8.88 22.27
CA GLY A 186 11.64 -7.99 22.70
C GLY A 186 11.27 -7.25 23.99
N ARG A 187 12.26 -7.04 24.86
CA ARG A 187 12.14 -6.30 26.12
C ARG A 187 13.07 -5.10 26.10
N GLN A 188 12.60 -3.95 26.58
CA GLN A 188 13.44 -2.77 26.75
C GLN A 188 14.33 -2.90 28.00
N ASN A 189 15.59 -2.49 27.89
CA ASN A 189 16.59 -2.55 28.97
C ASN A 189 16.48 -1.41 30.01
N VAL A 190 15.46 -0.57 29.92
CA VAL A 190 15.24 0.61 30.79
C VAL A 190 13.94 0.42 31.55
N GLU A 191 13.90 0.81 32.83
CA GLU A 191 12.69 0.76 33.65
C GLU A 191 11.88 2.07 33.53
N PRO A 192 10.54 2.02 33.37
CA PRO A 192 9.69 0.83 33.31
C PRO A 192 9.84 0.05 31.98
N ARG A 193 10.03 -1.27 32.06
CA ARG A 193 10.37 -2.11 30.90
C ARG A 193 9.18 -2.22 29.96
N ALA A 194 9.26 -1.58 28.79
CA ALA A 194 8.34 -1.81 27.69
C ALA A 194 8.61 -3.16 27.01
N TRP A 195 7.56 -3.74 26.43
CA TRP A 195 7.60 -5.01 25.70
C TRP A 195 7.13 -4.80 24.27
N PHE A 196 7.76 -5.50 23.33
CA PHE A 196 7.51 -5.39 21.90
C PHE A 196 7.44 -6.78 21.29
N TRP A 197 6.77 -6.91 20.17
CA TRP A 197 6.68 -8.14 19.40
C TRP A 197 6.98 -7.90 17.92
N ARG A 198 7.48 -8.93 17.22
CA ARG A 198 7.59 -8.95 15.76
C ARG A 198 7.32 -10.35 15.22
N LYS A 199 7.05 -10.44 13.92
CA LYS A 199 6.91 -11.67 13.14
C LYS A 199 8.07 -11.80 12.14
N ALA A 200 8.49 -13.03 11.88
CA ALA A 200 9.31 -13.44 10.75
C ALA A 200 8.62 -14.61 10.04
N ALA A 201 8.27 -14.46 8.76
CA ALA A 201 7.74 -15.55 7.94
C ALA A 201 8.91 -16.41 7.42
N ILE A 202 9.25 -17.49 8.14
CA ILE A 202 10.38 -18.35 7.77
C ILE A 202 9.90 -19.41 6.78
N ARG A 203 10.55 -19.44 5.63
CA ARG A 203 10.30 -20.37 4.53
C ARG A 203 11.65 -20.87 4.03
N PHE A 204 11.81 -22.19 3.96
CA PHE A 204 13.00 -22.88 3.42
C PHE A 204 12.53 -24.08 2.62
N GLY A 205 13.30 -24.47 1.59
CA GLY A 205 12.99 -25.62 0.74
C GLY A 205 13.13 -26.96 1.44
N ASP A 206 12.63 -28.02 0.79
CA ASP A 206 12.75 -29.39 1.30
C ASP A 206 14.18 -29.91 1.19
N PRO A 207 14.71 -30.61 2.22
CA PRO A 207 16.10 -31.07 2.25
C PRO A 207 16.42 -32.19 1.24
N GLY A 208 15.41 -32.75 0.58
CA GLY A 208 15.56 -33.79 -0.44
C GLY A 208 15.84 -33.25 -1.85
N GLU A 209 15.56 -31.97 -2.12
CA GLU A 209 15.88 -31.35 -3.40
C GLU A 209 17.35 -30.94 -3.44
N THR A 210 18.02 -31.18 -4.57
CA THR A 210 19.43 -30.80 -4.76
C THR A 210 19.59 -29.31 -5.01
N GLN A 211 19.49 -28.52 -3.93
CA GLN A 211 19.80 -27.09 -3.90
C GLN A 211 21.31 -26.88 -3.62
N ALA A 212 21.87 -25.80 -4.14
CA ALA A 212 23.30 -25.49 -4.02
C ALA A 212 23.64 -24.99 -2.61
N GLU A 213 24.91 -25.10 -2.21
CA GLU A 213 25.34 -24.80 -0.84
C GLU A 213 25.22 -23.31 -0.43
N GLY A 214 24.89 -22.42 -1.38
CA GLY A 214 24.64 -21.00 -1.16
C GLY A 214 23.15 -20.58 -1.21
N ASP A 215 22.22 -21.52 -1.40
CA ASP A 215 20.80 -21.20 -1.68
C ASP A 215 19.97 -20.97 -0.40
N ASP A 216 20.45 -21.44 0.76
CA ASP A 216 19.82 -21.17 2.05
C ASP A 216 20.10 -19.72 2.50
N TYR A 217 19.10 -18.85 2.41
CA TYR A 217 19.08 -17.52 3.04
C TYR A 217 17.66 -17.17 3.48
N LEU A 218 17.51 -16.22 4.41
CA LEU A 218 16.20 -15.74 4.85
C LEU A 218 15.85 -14.46 4.10
N SER A 219 14.71 -14.45 3.41
CA SER A 219 14.26 -13.27 2.65
C SER A 219 14.15 -12.02 3.55
N PRO A 220 14.62 -10.84 3.09
CA PRO A 220 14.42 -9.57 3.80
C PRO A 220 12.95 -9.23 4.05
N THR A 221 12.05 -9.70 3.19
CA THR A 221 10.61 -9.44 3.27
C THR A 221 9.90 -10.26 4.35
N ALA A 222 10.54 -11.32 4.84
CA ALA A 222 10.01 -12.16 5.93
C ALA A 222 9.70 -11.36 7.20
N TRP A 223 10.44 -10.27 7.45
CA TRP A 223 10.42 -9.53 8.71
C TRP A 223 9.33 -8.46 8.80
N SER A 224 8.53 -8.49 9.88
CA SER A 224 7.68 -7.37 10.28
C SER A 224 8.47 -6.29 11.02
N GLU A 225 7.91 -5.09 11.14
CA GLU A 225 8.39 -4.10 12.12
C GLU A 225 8.16 -4.59 13.56
N TRP A 226 8.89 -4.00 14.51
CA TRP A 226 8.64 -4.16 15.93
C TRP A 226 7.43 -3.33 16.36
N MET A 227 6.45 -3.97 17.02
CA MET A 227 5.22 -3.36 17.49
C MET A 227 5.10 -3.48 19.02
N PRO A 228 4.58 -2.47 19.73
CA PRO A 228 4.45 -2.54 21.18
C PRO A 228 3.42 -3.58 21.64
N VAL A 229 3.65 -4.14 22.83
CA VAL A 229 2.68 -4.91 23.61
C VAL A 229 2.10 -3.99 24.68
N GLU A 230 0.80 -3.75 24.65
CA GLU A 230 0.12 -2.82 25.57
C GLU A 230 -0.08 -3.47 26.95
N VAL A 231 0.98 -3.50 27.75
CA VAL A 231 0.93 -3.96 29.15
C VAL A 231 0.32 -2.85 30.03
N PRO A 232 -0.77 -3.11 30.79
CA PRO A 232 -1.32 -2.13 31.72
C PRO A 232 -0.32 -1.78 32.82
N LYS A 233 -0.30 -0.51 33.24
CA LYS A 233 0.54 -0.07 34.38
C LYS A 233 0.09 -0.79 35.66
N GLY A 234 1.01 -1.48 36.32
CA GLY A 234 0.72 -2.32 37.48
C GLY A 234 1.97 -2.96 38.08
N ASP A 235 1.85 -4.23 38.47
CA ASP A 235 2.92 -5.05 39.03
C ASP A 235 4.04 -5.33 38.00
N GLU A 236 5.25 -5.70 38.45
CA GLU A 236 6.39 -5.90 37.55
C GLU A 236 6.24 -7.16 36.69
N VAL A 237 6.35 -7.01 35.37
CA VAL A 237 6.42 -8.15 34.44
C VAL A 237 7.80 -8.79 34.47
N VAL A 238 7.86 -10.05 34.89
CA VAL A 238 9.11 -10.83 35.01
C VAL A 238 9.50 -11.47 33.69
N LEU A 239 8.54 -12.19 33.07
CA LEU A 239 8.72 -12.94 31.82
C LEU A 239 7.49 -12.79 30.93
N MET A 240 7.69 -12.80 29.62
CA MET A 240 6.64 -12.82 28.61
C MET A 240 6.97 -13.84 27.52
N ARG A 241 5.95 -14.54 27.01
CA ARG A 241 6.00 -15.49 25.89
C ARG A 241 4.89 -15.14 24.87
N PRO A 242 5.19 -15.14 23.55
CA PRO A 242 4.15 -15.10 22.54
C PRO A 242 3.51 -16.48 22.39
N LEU A 243 2.29 -16.50 21.87
CA LEU A 243 1.51 -17.70 21.60
C LEU A 243 0.59 -17.41 20.41
N VAL A 244 0.43 -18.34 19.47
CA VAL A 244 -0.49 -18.15 18.33
C VAL A 244 -1.53 -19.26 18.34
N LEU A 245 -2.80 -18.87 18.12
CA LEU A 245 -3.97 -19.75 18.16
C LEU A 245 -4.96 -19.28 17.09
N GLU A 246 -5.24 -20.12 16.10
CA GLU A 246 -6.06 -19.80 14.91
C GLU A 246 -5.64 -18.49 14.21
N GLY A 247 -4.33 -18.35 13.97
CA GLY A 247 -3.74 -17.16 13.35
C GLY A 247 -3.76 -15.88 14.20
N ARG A 248 -4.34 -15.92 15.41
CA ARG A 248 -4.37 -14.78 16.34
C ARG A 248 -3.19 -14.84 17.30
N LEU A 249 -2.49 -13.72 17.44
CA LEU A 249 -1.39 -13.55 18.39
C LEU A 249 -1.91 -13.27 19.81
N TYR A 250 -1.31 -13.94 20.77
CA TYR A 250 -1.49 -13.80 22.21
C TYR A 250 -0.14 -13.46 22.86
N ALA A 251 -0.19 -12.67 23.93
CA ALA A 251 0.92 -12.44 24.84
C ALA A 251 0.55 -13.02 26.21
N VAL A 252 1.38 -13.94 26.70
CA VAL A 252 1.31 -14.50 28.05
C VAL A 252 2.44 -13.89 28.85
N TRP A 253 2.15 -13.34 30.04
CA TRP A 253 3.21 -12.83 30.92
C TRP A 253 2.95 -13.13 32.40
N ALA A 254 4.02 -13.20 33.17
CA ALA A 254 3.98 -13.36 34.62
C ALA A 254 4.29 -12.04 35.32
N GLU A 255 3.33 -11.53 36.09
CA GLU A 255 3.51 -10.39 36.99
C GLU A 255 3.92 -10.85 38.39
N ARG A 256 4.86 -10.13 39.01
CA ARG A 256 5.31 -10.33 40.39
C ARG A 256 4.69 -9.26 41.29
N ARG A 257 3.92 -9.71 42.28
CA ARG A 257 3.31 -8.88 43.31
C ARG A 257 3.92 -9.18 44.68
N VAL A 258 4.27 -8.13 45.41
CA VAL A 258 4.64 -8.24 46.83
C VAL A 258 3.37 -8.15 47.68
N GLU A 259 3.05 -9.21 48.42
CA GLU A 259 1.96 -9.19 49.42
C GLU A 259 2.55 -9.30 50.82
N GLN A 260 1.94 -8.63 51.80
CA GLN A 260 2.31 -8.76 53.21
C GLN A 260 1.37 -9.77 53.89
N LYS A 261 1.92 -10.82 54.48
CA LYS A 261 1.18 -11.81 55.27
C LYS A 261 1.60 -11.73 56.75
N PRO A 262 0.68 -11.95 57.70
CA PRO A 262 1.06 -12.06 59.10
C PRO A 262 1.86 -13.35 59.32
N ILE A 263 3.02 -13.25 59.97
CA ILE A 263 3.86 -14.40 60.30
C ILE A 263 3.06 -15.35 61.20
N PRO A 264 2.99 -16.67 60.88
CA PRO A 264 2.28 -17.64 61.71
C PRO A 264 2.78 -17.60 63.16
N ALA A 265 1.86 -17.66 64.13
CA ALA A 265 2.16 -17.50 65.57
C ALA A 265 3.22 -18.49 66.13
N ALA A 266 3.49 -19.60 65.43
CA ALA A 266 4.55 -20.54 65.78
C ALA A 266 5.99 -20.08 65.41
N ARG A 267 6.13 -18.99 64.63
CA ARG A 267 7.41 -18.38 64.21
C ARG A 267 7.56 -16.91 64.61
N ALA A 268 6.52 -16.30 65.17
CA ALA A 268 6.52 -14.88 65.49
C ALA A 268 6.97 -14.62 66.94
N GLU A 269 8.11 -13.93 67.12
CA GLU A 269 8.54 -13.44 68.46
C GLU A 269 7.60 -12.34 69.00
N VAL A 270 6.88 -11.65 68.11
CA VAL A 270 5.88 -10.62 68.43
C VAL A 270 4.62 -10.85 67.60
N PRO A 271 3.41 -10.92 68.22
CA PRO A 271 2.16 -11.04 67.48
C PRO A 271 1.94 -9.88 66.50
N GLY A 272 1.65 -10.19 65.24
CA GLY A 272 1.33 -9.20 64.21
C GLY A 272 2.50 -8.71 63.35
N LEU A 273 3.70 -9.33 63.47
CA LEU A 273 4.77 -9.11 62.49
C LEU A 273 4.31 -9.57 61.10
N MET A 274 4.62 -8.79 60.06
CA MET A 274 4.33 -9.14 58.66
C MET A 274 5.59 -9.65 57.97
N GLU A 275 5.45 -10.69 57.14
CA GLU A 275 6.45 -11.14 56.17
C GLU A 275 6.03 -10.72 54.75
N GLU A 276 7.02 -10.34 53.93
CA GLU A 276 6.81 -10.08 52.50
C GLU A 276 6.83 -11.40 51.73
N VAL A 277 5.69 -11.75 51.13
CA VAL A 277 5.51 -12.96 50.32
C VAL A 277 5.32 -12.54 48.87
N LEU A 278 6.22 -13.02 48.01
CA LEU A 278 6.10 -12.85 46.57
C LEU A 278 5.05 -13.80 46.02
N ARG A 279 4.02 -13.24 45.38
CA ARG A 279 3.03 -13.95 44.58
C ARG A 279 3.18 -13.62 43.10
N TYR A 280 2.74 -14.55 42.27
CA TYR A 280 2.82 -14.45 40.83
C TYR A 280 1.41 -14.57 40.23
N ARG A 281 1.18 -13.80 39.18
CA ARG A 281 -0.08 -13.77 38.43
C ARG A 281 0.23 -13.92 36.95
N ILE A 282 -0.41 -14.89 36.30
CA ILE A 282 -0.34 -15.00 34.85
C ILE A 282 -1.39 -14.08 34.25
N LYS A 283 -0.97 -13.31 33.26
CA LYS A 283 -1.87 -12.54 32.39
C LYS A 283 -1.81 -13.04 30.95
N LEU A 284 -2.97 -13.01 30.30
CA LEU A 284 -3.19 -13.39 28.92
C LEU A 284 -3.95 -12.26 28.21
N ALA A 285 -3.35 -11.68 27.18
CA ALA A 285 -4.02 -10.78 26.24
C ALA A 285 -3.87 -11.28 24.80
N TYR A 286 -4.81 -10.91 23.93
CA TYR A 286 -4.75 -11.20 22.49
C TYR A 286 -4.81 -9.92 21.68
N ARG A 287 -4.21 -9.95 20.49
CA ARG A 287 -4.29 -8.85 19.53
C ARG A 287 -5.62 -8.92 18.76
N THR A 288 -6.29 -7.77 18.62
CA THR A 288 -7.53 -7.61 17.86
C THR A 288 -7.26 -7.48 16.36
N LEU A 289 -8.31 -7.51 15.54
CA LEU A 289 -8.21 -7.24 14.10
C LEU A 289 -7.82 -5.79 13.79
N GLU A 290 -8.17 -4.85 14.67
CA GLU A 290 -7.76 -3.44 14.59
C GLU A 290 -6.27 -3.25 14.96
N GLY A 291 -5.64 -4.30 15.51
CA GLY A 291 -4.23 -4.31 15.88
C GLY A 291 -3.93 -3.88 17.33
N THR A 292 -4.94 -3.44 18.08
CA THR A 292 -4.91 -3.15 19.53
C THR A 292 -4.84 -4.43 20.37
N TRP A 293 -4.52 -4.33 21.67
CA TRP A 293 -4.54 -5.47 22.57
C TRP A 293 -5.83 -5.55 23.40
N SER A 294 -6.29 -6.76 23.68
CA SER A 294 -7.41 -7.01 24.60
C SER A 294 -7.06 -6.64 26.03
N VAL A 295 -8.06 -6.30 26.84
CA VAL A 295 -7.90 -6.25 28.31
C VAL A 295 -7.36 -7.62 28.79
N PRO A 296 -6.27 -7.67 29.58
CA PRO A 296 -5.68 -8.93 29.95
C PRO A 296 -6.50 -9.68 31.00
N MET A 297 -6.78 -10.94 30.72
CA MET A 297 -7.32 -11.91 31.68
C MET A 297 -6.23 -12.25 32.70
N SER A 298 -6.62 -12.41 33.97
CA SER A 298 -5.69 -12.61 35.09
C SER A 298 -5.98 -13.92 35.81
N TYR A 299 -4.93 -14.71 36.08
CA TYR A 299 -4.98 -15.99 36.77
C TYR A 299 -3.93 -15.99 37.89
N ASP A 300 -4.37 -16.19 39.13
CA ASP A 300 -3.49 -16.21 40.31
C ASP A 300 -2.82 -17.58 40.44
N LEU A 301 -1.50 -17.58 40.65
CA LEU A 301 -0.71 -18.81 40.86
C LEU A 301 -0.67 -19.20 42.34
N GLN A 302 -0.57 -20.50 42.58
CA GLN A 302 -0.43 -21.11 43.91
C GLN A 302 1.03 -21.12 44.39
N LEU A 303 2.00 -21.02 43.47
CA LEU A 303 3.42 -20.92 43.79
C LEU A 303 3.77 -19.62 44.53
N GLU A 304 4.39 -19.74 45.71
CA GLU A 304 4.89 -18.63 46.54
C GLU A 304 6.40 -18.80 46.79
N GLY A 305 7.18 -17.71 46.68
CA GLY A 305 8.62 -17.72 46.97
C GLY A 305 9.50 -16.85 46.07
N ASN A 306 10.81 -16.84 46.34
CA ASN A 306 11.79 -16.06 45.59
C ASN A 306 12.15 -16.71 44.25
N VAL A 307 12.22 -15.90 43.19
CA VAL A 307 12.79 -16.30 41.90
C VAL A 307 14.29 -16.58 42.06
N THR A 308 14.74 -17.73 41.57
CA THR A 308 16.17 -18.04 41.42
C THR A 308 16.53 -18.48 40.00
N ASP A 309 15.63 -19.19 39.31
CA ASP A 309 15.70 -19.46 37.87
C ASP A 309 14.28 -19.67 37.33
N SER A 310 13.52 -18.58 37.16
CA SER A 310 12.13 -18.69 36.73
C SER A 310 11.99 -19.06 35.26
N ARG A 311 10.97 -19.85 34.95
CA ARG A 311 10.59 -20.20 33.56
C ARG A 311 9.11 -19.90 33.34
N LEU A 312 8.80 -19.37 32.16
CA LEU A 312 7.45 -19.24 31.64
C LEU A 312 7.38 -19.97 30.30
N MET A 313 6.42 -20.88 30.20
CA MET A 313 6.12 -21.66 29.01
C MET A 313 4.68 -21.38 28.59
N ALA A 314 4.44 -21.20 27.30
CA ALA A 314 3.11 -21.09 26.72
C ALA A 314 3.09 -21.83 25.37
N PHE A 315 2.18 -22.78 25.20
CA PHE A 315 1.99 -23.46 23.93
C PHE A 315 0.52 -23.84 23.70
N VAL A 316 0.16 -24.04 22.43
CA VAL A 316 -1.16 -24.59 22.07
C VAL A 316 -1.07 -26.11 22.03
N ASN A 317 -1.96 -26.77 22.77
CA ASN A 317 -2.24 -28.17 22.59
C ASN A 317 -3.20 -28.36 21.39
N MET A 318 -2.73 -29.12 20.40
CA MET A 318 -3.39 -29.38 19.12
C MET A 318 -4.08 -30.75 19.05
N ALA A 319 -4.25 -31.46 20.18
CA ALA A 319 -4.88 -32.80 20.20
C ALA A 319 -6.36 -32.80 19.82
N ASP A 320 -7.02 -31.65 19.84
CA ASP A 320 -8.38 -31.48 19.35
C ASP A 320 -8.41 -30.24 18.43
N PRO A 321 -8.58 -30.40 17.11
CA PRO A 321 -8.69 -29.28 16.19
C PRO A 321 -9.93 -28.39 16.43
N GLN A 322 -10.97 -28.92 17.08
CA GLN A 322 -12.23 -28.20 17.36
C GLN A 322 -12.23 -27.52 18.75
N ASP A 323 -11.48 -28.06 19.72
CA ASP A 323 -11.25 -27.46 21.06
C ASP A 323 -9.76 -27.44 21.43
N LYS A 324 -8.97 -26.69 20.64
CA LYS A 324 -7.56 -26.41 20.94
C LYS A 324 -7.42 -25.77 22.33
N LYS A 325 -6.41 -26.19 23.09
CA LYS A 325 -6.22 -25.75 24.49
C LYS A 325 -4.96 -24.94 24.64
N ILE A 326 -5.03 -23.85 25.39
CA ILE A 326 -3.86 -23.05 25.77
C ILE A 326 -3.25 -23.69 27.01
N VAL A 327 -1.98 -24.06 26.95
CA VAL A 327 -1.23 -24.64 28.08
C VAL A 327 -0.17 -23.64 28.49
N ILE A 328 -0.19 -23.25 29.77
CA ILE A 328 0.76 -22.30 30.35
C ILE A 328 1.44 -22.98 31.53
N GLY A 329 2.77 -22.91 31.58
CA GLY A 329 3.60 -23.45 32.66
C GLY A 329 4.43 -22.34 33.31
N PHE A 330 4.50 -22.34 34.64
CA PHE A 330 5.37 -21.44 35.39
C PHE A 330 6.24 -22.22 36.40
N ALA A 331 7.52 -21.87 36.45
CA ALA A 331 8.50 -22.41 37.39
C ALA A 331 9.15 -21.27 38.19
N LEU A 332 9.36 -21.45 39.50
CA LEU A 332 10.19 -20.56 40.32
C LEU A 332 11.67 -20.99 40.38
N ASN A 333 11.87 -22.31 40.28
CA ASN A 333 13.17 -22.97 40.27
C ASN A 333 13.03 -24.25 39.41
N LYS A 334 13.96 -24.45 38.48
CA LYS A 334 13.95 -25.50 37.46
C LYS A 334 13.77 -26.94 37.98
N ASP A 335 14.27 -27.24 39.18
CA ASP A 335 14.36 -28.61 39.70
C ASP A 335 13.22 -29.01 40.67
N VAL A 336 12.35 -28.07 41.08
CA VAL A 336 11.52 -28.24 42.29
C VAL A 336 10.03 -28.47 41.98
N MET A 337 9.33 -27.44 41.51
CA MET A 337 7.87 -27.48 41.28
C MET A 337 7.51 -26.61 40.08
N LEU A 338 6.64 -27.16 39.22
CA LEU A 338 6.01 -26.49 38.09
C LEU A 338 4.53 -26.30 38.43
N GLU A 339 3.96 -25.14 38.10
CA GLU A 339 2.50 -24.95 38.08
C GLU A 339 2.02 -24.89 36.64
N GLY A 340 1.05 -25.74 36.29
CA GLY A 340 0.43 -25.79 34.98
C GLY A 340 -0.99 -25.27 35.02
N LEU A 341 -1.34 -24.44 34.04
CA LEU A 341 -2.65 -23.88 33.79
C LEU A 341 -3.09 -24.27 32.38
N ILE A 342 -4.24 -24.93 32.26
CA ILE A 342 -4.84 -25.31 30.97
C ILE A 342 -6.16 -24.56 30.80
N LEU A 343 -6.27 -23.83 29.69
CA LEU A 343 -7.45 -23.06 29.31
C LEU A 343 -8.04 -23.62 28.00
N ASN A 344 -9.35 -23.56 27.83
CA ASN A 344 -9.98 -23.81 26.53
C ASN A 344 -10.03 -22.54 25.65
N MET A 345 -10.56 -22.67 24.43
CA MET A 345 -10.79 -21.54 23.50
C MET A 345 -11.64 -20.39 24.07
N ARG A 346 -12.38 -20.63 25.17
CA ARG A 346 -13.20 -19.62 25.89
C ARG A 346 -12.55 -19.13 27.18
N PHE A 347 -11.24 -19.36 27.35
CA PHE A 347 -10.42 -18.94 28.48
C PHE A 347 -10.87 -19.46 29.86
N ARG A 348 -11.69 -20.52 29.87
CA ARG A 348 -12.09 -21.20 31.11
C ARG A 348 -10.96 -22.13 31.56
N VAL A 349 -10.63 -22.07 32.84
CA VAL A 349 -9.69 -22.99 33.48
C VAL A 349 -10.26 -24.40 33.45
N LEU A 350 -9.60 -25.30 32.72
CA LEU A 350 -9.89 -26.74 32.71
C LEU A 350 -9.09 -27.46 33.79
N PHE A 351 -7.85 -27.01 34.01
CA PHE A 351 -6.92 -27.56 35.00
C PHE A 351 -6.00 -26.46 35.52
N GLN A 352 -5.79 -26.42 36.83
CA GLN A 352 -4.71 -25.67 37.48
C GLN A 352 -4.15 -26.55 38.60
N GLY A 353 -2.83 -26.76 38.62
CA GLY A 353 -2.20 -27.57 39.64
C GLY A 353 -0.68 -27.58 39.56
N THR A 354 -0.05 -27.89 40.69
CA THR A 354 1.40 -28.06 40.80
C THR A 354 1.82 -29.52 40.58
N PHE A 355 2.97 -29.71 39.94
CA PHE A 355 3.54 -31.03 39.67
C PHE A 355 5.08 -30.97 39.60
N THR A 356 5.72 -32.11 39.81
CA THR A 356 7.18 -32.23 39.78
C THR A 356 7.73 -32.37 38.35
N PRO A 357 8.93 -31.84 38.06
CA PRO A 357 9.59 -32.02 36.76
C PRO A 357 9.82 -33.49 36.37
N LYS A 358 9.92 -34.41 37.34
CA LYS A 358 9.97 -35.87 37.13
C LYS A 358 8.63 -36.50 37.53
N PRO A 359 8.11 -37.51 36.79
CA PRO A 359 6.91 -38.23 37.19
C PRO A 359 7.18 -39.09 38.42
N VAL A 360 6.15 -39.31 39.25
CA VAL A 360 6.20 -40.30 40.33
C VAL A 360 5.93 -41.67 39.71
N GLU A 361 6.82 -42.64 39.94
CA GLU A 361 6.89 -43.91 39.18
C GLU A 361 5.66 -44.84 39.31
N ASN A 362 4.65 -44.50 40.13
CA ASN A 362 3.54 -45.39 40.50
C ASN A 362 2.11 -44.83 40.26
N GLU A 363 1.95 -43.65 39.64
CA GLU A 363 0.62 -43.09 39.33
C GLU A 363 0.40 -42.95 37.81
N GLN A 364 -0.78 -43.35 37.33
CA GLN A 364 -1.19 -43.05 35.95
C GLN A 364 -1.67 -41.60 35.89
N PRO A 365 -1.00 -40.69 35.16
CA PRO A 365 -1.42 -39.30 35.09
C PRO A 365 -2.76 -39.19 34.34
N THR A 366 -3.65 -38.39 34.91
CA THR A 366 -4.90 -37.99 34.26
C THR A 366 -4.62 -37.24 32.95
N ASP A 367 -5.58 -37.26 32.03
CA ASP A 367 -5.53 -36.60 30.72
C ASP A 367 -4.95 -35.17 30.76
N TYR A 368 -5.41 -34.34 31.69
CA TYR A 368 -4.90 -32.97 31.85
C TYR A 368 -3.48 -32.92 32.42
N GLN A 369 -3.10 -33.86 33.30
CA GLN A 369 -1.71 -33.97 33.78
C GLN A 369 -0.75 -34.42 32.68
N ARG A 370 -1.18 -35.27 31.73
CA ARG A 370 -0.38 -35.63 30.55
C ARG A 370 -0.08 -34.40 29.69
N ILE A 371 -1.10 -33.59 29.40
CA ILE A 371 -0.95 -32.33 28.66
C ILE A 371 -0.03 -31.36 29.42
N ALA A 372 -0.21 -31.22 30.74
CA ALA A 372 0.65 -30.39 31.58
C ALA A 372 2.10 -30.89 31.63
N HIS A 373 2.34 -32.21 31.58
CA HIS A 373 3.68 -32.78 31.46
C HIS A 373 4.40 -32.40 30.15
N GLY A 374 3.67 -32.02 29.09
CA GLY A 374 4.26 -31.45 27.87
C GLY A 374 5.13 -30.20 28.13
N ILE A 375 4.83 -29.42 29.18
CA ILE A 375 5.64 -28.26 29.62
C ILE A 375 7.14 -28.63 29.79
N ARG A 376 7.45 -29.89 30.15
CA ARG A 376 8.81 -30.42 30.30
C ARG A 376 9.67 -30.23 29.04
N HIS A 377 9.08 -30.30 27.84
CA HIS A 377 9.80 -30.15 26.57
C HIS A 377 10.48 -28.77 26.44
N PHE A 378 9.95 -27.75 27.12
CA PHE A 378 10.44 -26.37 27.07
C PHE A 378 11.20 -25.92 28.33
N VAL A 379 11.57 -26.85 29.23
CA VAL A 379 12.33 -26.52 30.45
C VAL A 379 13.81 -26.28 30.14
N GLU A 380 14.41 -27.12 29.28
CA GLU A 380 15.81 -27.01 28.84
C GLU A 380 15.94 -27.36 27.34
N PRO A 381 16.65 -26.56 26.51
CA PRO A 381 17.26 -25.26 26.81
C PRO A 381 16.26 -24.09 26.97
N PRO A 382 16.55 -23.08 27.81
CA PRO A 382 15.66 -21.92 28.06
C PRO A 382 15.38 -21.03 26.84
N THR A 383 16.35 -21.03 25.91
CA THR A 383 16.43 -20.18 24.72
C THR A 383 15.81 -20.82 23.48
N VAL A 384 15.26 -22.03 23.60
CA VAL A 384 14.45 -22.66 22.55
C VAL A 384 13.17 -21.86 22.32
N LEU A 385 12.80 -21.73 21.05
CA LEU A 385 11.50 -21.20 20.65
C LEU A 385 10.39 -22.21 20.94
N GLN A 386 9.31 -21.77 21.56
CA GLN A 386 8.18 -22.64 21.91
C GLN A 386 7.32 -22.90 20.67
N HIS A 387 6.62 -24.03 20.61
CA HIS A 387 5.82 -24.42 19.45
C HIS A 387 4.57 -25.20 19.91
N PRO A 388 3.54 -25.36 19.05
CA PRO A 388 2.42 -26.24 19.35
C PRO A 388 2.88 -27.66 19.68
N MET A 389 2.07 -28.40 20.45
CA MET A 389 2.28 -29.83 20.69
C MET A 389 0.96 -30.59 20.68
N VAL A 390 0.99 -31.85 20.25
CA VAL A 390 -0.21 -32.72 20.27
C VAL A 390 -0.34 -33.41 21.62
N SER A 391 0.72 -34.09 22.09
CA SER A 391 0.73 -34.82 23.38
C SER A 391 1.89 -34.35 24.27
N ASP A 392 2.16 -35.12 25.32
CA ASP A 392 3.43 -35.17 26.05
C ASP A 392 4.66 -35.45 25.15
N LYS A 393 4.46 -36.10 24.00
CA LYS A 393 5.44 -36.26 22.94
C LYS A 393 5.17 -35.31 21.75
N PRO A 394 6.23 -34.72 21.16
CA PRO A 394 6.13 -34.00 19.89
C PRO A 394 6.05 -35.02 18.75
N ILE A 395 4.88 -35.16 18.12
CA ILE A 395 4.64 -36.03 16.96
C ILE A 395 4.38 -35.14 15.76
N GLN A 396 5.20 -35.25 14.72
CA GLN A 396 4.97 -34.56 13.45
C GLN A 396 4.29 -35.51 12.47
N LEU A 397 3.16 -35.05 11.94
CA LEU A 397 2.48 -35.65 10.80
C LEU A 397 2.94 -34.89 9.55
N GLN A 398 3.62 -35.57 8.64
CA GLN A 398 3.92 -35.07 7.31
C GLN A 398 2.99 -35.75 6.31
N LEU A 399 2.38 -34.94 5.46
CA LEU A 399 1.56 -35.36 4.34
C LEU A 399 2.23 -34.83 3.08
N ARG A 400 2.69 -35.75 2.22
CA ARG A 400 3.32 -35.42 0.93
C ARG A 400 2.42 -35.90 -0.19
N GLU A 401 2.21 -35.06 -1.20
CA GLU A 401 1.58 -35.49 -2.44
C GLU A 401 2.66 -36.13 -3.35
N ASP A 402 2.38 -37.34 -3.84
CA ASP A 402 3.24 -38.08 -4.75
C ASP A 402 2.51 -38.24 -6.11
N PRO A 403 2.80 -37.38 -7.10
CA PRO A 403 2.12 -37.41 -8.39
C PRO A 403 2.54 -38.61 -9.26
N ASP A 404 3.70 -39.21 -8.99
CA ASP A 404 4.28 -40.33 -9.76
C ASP A 404 4.09 -41.70 -9.06
N GLY A 405 3.37 -41.73 -7.95
CA GLY A 405 3.14 -42.93 -7.13
C GLY A 405 2.37 -44.04 -7.84
N GLU A 406 2.60 -45.30 -7.43
CA GLU A 406 2.04 -46.52 -8.05
C GLU A 406 0.49 -46.53 -8.12
N HIS A 407 -0.19 -45.75 -7.29
CA HIS A 407 -1.65 -45.64 -7.25
C HIS A 407 -2.17 -44.25 -7.70
N ALA A 408 -1.28 -43.34 -8.09
CA ALA A 408 -1.67 -42.11 -8.77
C ALA A 408 -2.10 -42.41 -10.22
N PHE A 409 -3.16 -41.75 -10.69
CA PHE A 409 -3.52 -41.75 -12.11
C PHE A 409 -3.74 -40.30 -12.54
N PRO A 410 -2.95 -39.78 -13.50
CA PRO A 410 -3.10 -38.43 -13.99
C PRO A 410 -4.40 -38.31 -14.79
N GLY A 411 -5.25 -37.38 -14.38
CA GLY A 411 -6.53 -37.10 -15.02
C GLY A 411 -6.97 -35.65 -14.82
N PRO A 412 -8.10 -35.25 -15.43
CA PRO A 412 -8.54 -33.86 -15.45
C PRO A 412 -8.89 -33.28 -14.07
N PHE A 413 -9.16 -34.11 -13.06
CA PHE A 413 -9.66 -33.64 -11.75
C PHE A 413 -8.60 -33.66 -10.63
N ASN A 414 -7.37 -34.11 -10.91
CA ASN A 414 -6.29 -34.23 -9.90
C ASN A 414 -6.04 -32.93 -9.12
N LYS A 415 -6.11 -31.76 -9.78
CA LYS A 415 -5.95 -30.43 -9.13
C LYS A 415 -7.05 -30.08 -8.09
N THR A 416 -8.18 -30.78 -8.12
CA THR A 416 -9.33 -30.52 -7.21
C THR A 416 -9.33 -31.44 -5.99
N LEU A 417 -8.54 -32.50 -6.01
CA LEU A 417 -8.45 -33.49 -4.93
C LEU A 417 -7.53 -32.95 -3.84
N ARG A 418 -7.97 -33.06 -2.58
CA ARG A 418 -7.16 -32.73 -1.40
C ARG A 418 -7.44 -33.72 -0.28
N LEU A 419 -6.40 -34.29 0.31
CA LEU A 419 -6.52 -35.08 1.51
C LEU A 419 -6.29 -34.19 2.74
N GLU A 420 -7.30 -34.03 3.58
CA GLU A 420 -7.15 -33.51 4.93
C GLU A 420 -6.67 -34.64 5.84
N CYS A 421 -5.51 -34.45 6.45
CA CYS A 421 -4.87 -35.41 7.34
C CYS A 421 -4.44 -34.66 8.61
N HIS A 422 -4.98 -35.04 9.77
CA HIS A 422 -4.61 -34.42 11.04
C HIS A 422 -4.60 -35.45 12.18
N ILE A 423 -3.79 -35.22 13.21
CA ILE A 423 -3.92 -35.96 14.47
C ILE A 423 -5.03 -35.30 15.29
N GLY A 424 -5.85 -36.08 15.99
CA GLY A 424 -6.90 -35.59 16.88
C GLY A 424 -7.42 -36.67 17.82
N GLY A 425 -8.22 -36.34 18.84
CA GLY A 425 -8.92 -37.36 19.63
C GLY A 425 -9.41 -36.90 21.00
N SER A 426 -10.21 -37.78 21.63
CA SER A 426 -10.45 -37.69 23.08
C SER A 426 -9.11 -37.83 23.81
N THR A 427 -8.95 -37.09 24.90
CA THR A 427 -7.67 -36.78 25.57
C THR A 427 -6.86 -37.97 26.13
N ALA A 428 -7.36 -39.19 26.00
CA ALA A 428 -6.69 -40.43 26.42
C ALA A 428 -5.78 -41.06 25.35
N GLU A 429 -6.14 -40.95 24.05
CA GLU A 429 -5.46 -41.62 22.93
C GLU A 429 -5.50 -40.76 21.65
N PRO A 430 -4.35 -40.33 21.09
CA PRO A 430 -4.31 -39.63 19.81
C PRO A 430 -4.66 -40.58 18.66
N LYS A 431 -5.47 -40.09 17.72
CA LYS A 431 -5.93 -40.80 16.52
C LYS A 431 -5.57 -40.01 15.28
N LEU A 432 -5.27 -40.69 14.19
CA LEU A 432 -5.11 -40.07 12.88
C LEU A 432 -6.50 -39.95 12.24
N TYR A 433 -6.89 -38.74 11.86
CA TYR A 433 -8.11 -38.43 11.13
C TYR A 433 -7.76 -38.20 9.66
N LEU A 434 -8.46 -38.92 8.79
CA LEU A 434 -8.29 -38.87 7.34
C LEU A 434 -9.62 -38.49 6.70
N LYS A 435 -9.59 -37.48 5.85
CA LYS A 435 -10.77 -37.00 5.15
C LYS A 435 -10.41 -36.48 3.77
N GLY A 436 -10.93 -37.12 2.74
CA GLY A 436 -10.76 -36.66 1.36
C GLY A 436 -11.77 -35.57 1.02
N HIS A 437 -11.31 -34.55 0.30
CA HIS A 437 -12.11 -33.44 -0.21
C HIS A 437 -11.95 -33.32 -1.73
N SER A 438 -13.02 -32.91 -2.41
CA SER A 438 -12.98 -32.44 -3.79
C SER A 438 -13.95 -31.27 -3.95
N SER A 439 -13.48 -30.12 -4.41
CA SER A 439 -14.33 -28.96 -4.71
C SER A 439 -14.63 -28.92 -6.22
N LEU A 440 -15.78 -29.45 -6.64
CA LEU A 440 -16.02 -29.73 -8.06
C LEU A 440 -17.45 -29.34 -8.50
N SER A 441 -17.54 -28.32 -9.34
CA SER A 441 -18.73 -27.97 -10.12
C SER A 441 -18.59 -28.54 -11.54
N LEU A 442 -19.60 -29.25 -12.05
CA LEU A 442 -19.61 -29.80 -13.42
C LEU A 442 -20.32 -28.90 -14.45
N GLY A 443 -20.74 -27.70 -14.06
CA GLY A 443 -21.50 -26.81 -14.95
C GLY A 443 -22.79 -27.46 -15.49
N TYR A 444 -22.96 -27.47 -16.81
CA TYR A 444 -24.21 -27.84 -17.49
C TYR A 444 -24.58 -29.33 -17.51
N LEU A 445 -23.74 -30.21 -16.98
CA LEU A 445 -24.08 -31.64 -16.87
C LEU A 445 -25.12 -31.86 -15.77
N GLN A 446 -26.11 -32.73 -16.02
CA GLN A 446 -26.97 -33.21 -14.94
C GLN A 446 -26.11 -33.82 -13.83
N PRO A 447 -26.44 -33.61 -12.55
CA PRO A 447 -25.64 -34.05 -11.40
C PRO A 447 -25.22 -35.53 -11.51
N VAL A 448 -23.97 -35.76 -11.91
CA VAL A 448 -23.45 -37.10 -12.19
C VAL A 448 -23.26 -37.86 -10.88
N LEU A 449 -23.84 -39.05 -10.80
CA LEU A 449 -23.57 -39.98 -9.70
C LEU A 449 -22.31 -40.76 -10.07
N THR A 450 -21.21 -40.48 -9.38
CA THR A 450 -19.92 -41.16 -9.54
C THR A 450 -19.55 -41.85 -8.23
N SER A 451 -18.63 -42.81 -8.26
CA SER A 451 -17.96 -43.27 -7.04
C SER A 451 -16.79 -42.35 -6.68
N PHE A 452 -16.73 -41.93 -5.41
CA PHE A 452 -15.54 -41.29 -4.83
C PHE A 452 -14.91 -42.27 -3.87
N SER A 453 -13.61 -42.49 -3.97
CA SER A 453 -12.87 -43.48 -3.17
C SER A 453 -11.63 -42.89 -2.51
N MET A 454 -11.38 -43.34 -1.28
CA MET A 454 -10.15 -43.14 -0.53
C MET A 454 -9.65 -44.52 -0.14
N LEU A 455 -8.59 -44.97 -0.79
CA LEU A 455 -7.93 -46.25 -0.58
C LEU A 455 -6.58 -46.00 0.09
N GLY A 456 -6.24 -46.75 1.14
CA GLY A 456 -4.98 -46.59 1.86
C GLY A 456 -4.23 -47.91 1.99
N TYR A 457 -2.93 -47.84 1.76
CA TYR A 457 -2.03 -48.95 1.61
C TYR A 457 -0.92 -48.91 2.66
N GLN A 458 -0.55 -50.08 3.16
CA GLN A 458 0.59 -50.28 4.06
C GLN A 458 1.47 -51.37 3.44
N ALA A 459 2.71 -51.03 3.06
CA ALA A 459 3.64 -51.93 2.37
C ALA A 459 3.03 -52.66 1.14
N GLY A 460 2.19 -51.97 0.36
CA GLY A 460 1.49 -52.51 -0.82
C GLY A 460 0.23 -53.33 -0.53
N VAL A 461 -0.17 -53.52 0.73
CA VAL A 461 -1.43 -54.16 1.12
C VAL A 461 -2.48 -53.10 1.42
N GLU A 462 -3.71 -53.27 0.91
CA GLU A 462 -4.84 -52.37 1.19
C GLU A 462 -5.33 -52.56 2.66
N VAL A 463 -5.28 -51.48 3.46
CA VAL A 463 -5.65 -51.45 4.90
C VAL A 463 -6.80 -50.46 5.17
N LEU A 464 -7.09 -49.58 4.21
CA LEU A 464 -8.18 -48.61 4.24
C LEU A 464 -8.97 -48.69 2.93
N THR A 465 -10.27 -48.94 3.03
CA THR A 465 -11.20 -48.83 1.90
C THR A 465 -12.38 -47.96 2.30
N TRP A 466 -12.47 -46.76 1.74
CA TRP A 466 -13.71 -45.97 1.77
C TRP A 466 -14.16 -45.71 0.34
N SER A 467 -15.42 -46.03 0.04
CA SER A 467 -16.06 -45.73 -1.24
C SER A 467 -17.50 -45.28 -1.01
N GLY A 468 -17.89 -44.20 -1.67
CA GLY A 468 -19.24 -43.66 -1.61
C GLY A 468 -19.71 -43.22 -3.00
N VAL A 469 -20.97 -43.49 -3.33
CA VAL A 469 -21.59 -42.87 -4.51
C VAL A 469 -21.92 -41.43 -4.16
N VAL A 470 -21.29 -40.48 -4.85
CA VAL A 470 -21.48 -39.05 -4.61
C VAL A 470 -22.02 -38.38 -5.87
N ARG A 471 -22.88 -37.39 -5.64
CA ARG A 471 -23.42 -36.52 -6.68
C ARG A 471 -22.44 -35.37 -6.95
N LEU A 472 -21.77 -35.39 -8.11
CA LEU A 472 -20.88 -34.31 -8.55
C LEU A 472 -21.71 -33.09 -8.98
N ASN A 473 -21.91 -32.16 -8.04
CA ASN A 473 -22.39 -30.79 -8.29
C ASN A 473 -22.11 -29.90 -7.06
N GLY A 474 -20.85 -29.76 -6.67
CA GLY A 474 -20.40 -29.01 -5.49
C GLY A 474 -19.27 -29.67 -4.72
N ALA A 475 -19.04 -29.22 -3.49
CA ALA A 475 -18.02 -29.79 -2.61
C ALA A 475 -18.39 -31.21 -2.13
N VAL A 476 -17.55 -32.17 -2.49
CA VAL A 476 -17.60 -33.58 -2.07
C VAL A 476 -16.61 -33.80 -0.94
N GLN A 477 -17.01 -34.58 0.07
CA GLN A 477 -16.18 -34.96 1.21
C GLN A 477 -16.39 -36.44 1.53
N THR A 478 -15.32 -37.14 1.91
CA THR A 478 -15.45 -38.48 2.51
C THR A 478 -16.01 -38.38 3.93
N GLY A 479 -16.48 -39.50 4.47
CA GLY A 479 -16.54 -39.63 5.93
C GLY A 479 -15.14 -39.48 6.51
N ALA A 480 -15.02 -38.86 7.68
CA ALA A 480 -13.76 -38.82 8.41
C ALA A 480 -13.46 -40.22 8.96
N VAL A 481 -12.34 -40.82 8.52
CA VAL A 481 -11.90 -42.14 8.99
C VAL A 481 -10.83 -41.95 10.07
N THR A 482 -10.94 -42.70 11.17
CA THR A 482 -10.06 -42.56 12.33
C THR A 482 -9.24 -43.82 12.61
N TYR A 483 -7.92 -43.68 12.64
CA TYR A 483 -6.97 -44.73 13.03
C TYR A 483 -6.36 -44.43 14.40
N ALA A 484 -6.03 -45.44 15.20
CA ALA A 484 -5.18 -45.21 16.39
C ALA A 484 -3.74 -44.88 15.94
N LEU A 485 -3.02 -44.04 16.70
CA LEU A 485 -1.57 -43.85 16.47
C LEU A 485 -0.78 -45.08 16.94
N ASP A 486 -0.81 -46.11 16.11
CA ASP A 486 -0.01 -47.33 16.24
C ASP A 486 0.78 -47.48 14.93
N MET A 487 2.09 -47.20 14.99
CA MET A 487 2.98 -47.13 13.82
C MET A 487 2.95 -48.40 12.96
N ASP A 488 2.65 -49.54 13.57
CA ASP A 488 2.57 -50.84 12.89
C ASP A 488 1.24 -51.06 12.14
N LYS A 489 0.26 -50.14 12.22
CA LYS A 489 -1.09 -50.30 11.66
C LYS A 489 -1.61 -49.12 10.83
N LEU A 490 -0.75 -48.15 10.51
CA LEU A 490 -1.13 -46.93 9.80
C LEU A 490 -0.97 -47.08 8.27
N PRO A 491 -1.93 -46.60 7.45
CA PRO A 491 -1.75 -46.55 6.01
C PRO A 491 -0.68 -45.50 5.67
N MET A 492 0.38 -45.94 5.00
CA MET A 492 1.55 -45.12 4.64
C MET A 492 1.37 -44.38 3.32
N ALA A 493 0.54 -44.90 2.41
CA ALA A 493 0.16 -44.25 1.16
C ALA A 493 -1.36 -44.27 1.00
N ILE A 494 -1.95 -43.18 0.52
CA ILE A 494 -3.40 -43.04 0.32
C ILE A 494 -3.69 -42.54 -1.09
N ALA A 495 -4.38 -43.35 -1.89
CA ALA A 495 -4.95 -42.95 -3.16
C ALA A 495 -6.34 -42.37 -2.94
N LEU A 496 -6.51 -41.07 -3.21
CA LEU A 496 -7.78 -40.37 -3.16
C LEU A 496 -8.22 -40.01 -4.57
N GLY A 497 -9.48 -40.25 -4.93
CA GLY A 497 -10.02 -39.78 -6.21
C GLY A 497 -11.23 -40.54 -6.75
N PHE A 498 -11.42 -40.44 -8.06
CA PHE A 498 -12.50 -41.06 -8.82
C PHE A 498 -11.93 -42.29 -9.56
N PRO A 499 -12.38 -43.52 -9.24
CA PRO A 499 -11.89 -44.74 -9.89
C PRO A 499 -12.66 -45.07 -11.17
N ASP A 500 -13.82 -44.44 -11.41
CA ASP A 500 -14.67 -44.67 -12.57
C ASP A 500 -13.97 -44.23 -13.88
N ALA A 501 -14.04 -45.09 -14.91
CA ALA A 501 -13.20 -44.98 -16.10
C ALA A 501 -13.36 -43.67 -16.90
N ASP A 502 -14.56 -43.09 -16.92
CA ASP A 502 -14.87 -41.87 -17.68
C ASP A 502 -14.36 -40.57 -17.01
N ILE A 503 -14.08 -40.62 -15.70
CA ILE A 503 -13.76 -39.48 -14.82
C ILE A 503 -12.45 -39.76 -14.04
N ARG A 504 -11.67 -40.76 -14.49
CA ARG A 504 -10.56 -41.32 -13.71
C ARG A 504 -9.52 -40.26 -13.37
N SER A 505 -9.31 -40.04 -12.09
CA SER A 505 -8.39 -39.03 -11.54
C SER A 505 -8.12 -39.40 -10.09
N THR A 506 -6.88 -39.77 -9.75
CA THR A 506 -6.48 -40.15 -8.39
C THR A 506 -5.11 -39.59 -8.06
N ASN A 507 -4.98 -38.94 -6.90
CA ASN A 507 -3.72 -38.48 -6.36
C ASN A 507 -3.29 -39.45 -5.27
N GLN A 508 -1.99 -39.77 -5.22
CA GLN A 508 -1.40 -40.52 -4.12
C GLN A 508 -0.83 -39.53 -3.10
N TYR A 509 -1.10 -39.78 -1.82
CA TYR A 509 -0.53 -39.04 -0.70
C TYR A 509 0.25 -39.99 0.20
N GLU A 510 1.53 -39.71 0.43
CA GLU A 510 2.31 -40.39 1.45
C GLU A 510 2.10 -39.74 2.81
N ILE A 511 1.93 -40.57 3.84
CA ILE A 511 1.84 -40.16 5.24
C ILE A 511 3.07 -40.69 5.97
N SER A 512 3.91 -39.79 6.45
CA SER A 512 5.01 -40.11 7.35
C SER A 512 4.76 -39.50 8.73
N LEU A 513 4.77 -40.35 9.75
CA LEU A 513 4.71 -39.96 11.15
C LEU A 513 6.11 -40.09 11.74
N THR A 514 6.69 -38.97 12.16
CA THR A 514 8.01 -38.93 12.80
C THR A 514 7.86 -38.66 14.29
N GLU A 515 8.31 -39.61 15.12
CA GLU A 515 8.39 -39.42 16.59
C GLU A 515 9.50 -38.43 17.01
N THR A 516 10.38 -38.05 16.07
CA THR A 516 11.51 -37.15 16.30
C THR A 516 11.37 -35.90 15.44
N ILE A 517 10.70 -34.88 15.97
CA ILE A 517 10.72 -33.53 15.38
C ILE A 517 12.19 -33.01 15.39
N PRO A 518 12.67 -32.32 14.33
CA PRO A 518 13.95 -31.62 14.39
C PRO A 518 14.01 -30.70 15.61
N LYS A 519 15.20 -30.46 16.18
CA LYS A 519 15.30 -29.57 17.34
C LYS A 519 14.88 -28.16 16.94
N ALA A 520 14.00 -27.53 17.71
CA ALA A 520 13.60 -26.16 17.44
C ALA A 520 14.82 -25.20 17.48
N PRO A 521 14.83 -24.14 16.65
CA PRO A 521 15.86 -23.10 16.70
C PRO A 521 15.99 -22.43 18.07
N VAL A 522 17.18 -21.86 18.31
CA VAL A 522 17.62 -21.40 19.63
C VAL A 522 18.10 -19.95 19.55
N LEU A 523 17.74 -19.14 20.54
CA LEU A 523 18.31 -17.81 20.72
C LEU A 523 19.74 -17.91 21.28
N ALA A 524 20.71 -17.36 20.54
CA ALA A 524 22.12 -17.29 20.90
C ALA A 524 22.55 -15.82 21.10
N SER A 525 23.61 -15.60 21.88
CA SER A 525 24.20 -14.27 22.06
C SER A 525 25.73 -14.30 21.99
N ASN A 526 26.32 -13.28 21.40
CA ASN A 526 27.77 -13.12 21.27
C ASN A 526 28.13 -11.62 21.27
N MET A 527 29.02 -11.19 22.18
CA MET A 527 29.49 -9.79 22.30
C MET A 527 28.36 -8.73 22.30
N GLY A 528 27.22 -9.04 22.91
CA GLY A 528 26.02 -8.18 22.95
C GLY A 528 25.08 -8.29 21.73
N GLY A 529 25.56 -8.85 20.62
CA GLY A 529 24.70 -9.25 19.51
C GLY A 529 23.84 -10.45 19.88
N GLN A 530 22.58 -10.46 19.43
CA GLN A 530 21.63 -11.56 19.57
C GLN A 530 21.32 -12.16 18.20
N PHE A 531 21.29 -13.48 18.14
CA PHE A 531 21.19 -14.26 16.93
C PHE A 531 20.18 -15.40 17.11
N LEU A 532 19.50 -15.76 16.02
CA LEU A 532 18.75 -17.00 15.89
C LEU A 532 19.68 -18.08 15.30
N ASP A 533 19.95 -19.15 16.06
CA ASP A 533 20.70 -20.33 15.58
C ASP A 533 19.72 -21.28 14.89
N LEU A 534 19.81 -21.32 13.56
CA LEU A 534 19.07 -22.20 12.66
C LEU A 534 19.82 -23.51 12.38
N GLY A 535 20.99 -23.75 12.97
CA GLY A 535 21.81 -24.94 12.72
C GLY A 535 21.09 -26.27 12.97
N ASN A 536 20.07 -26.28 13.84
CA ASN A 536 19.23 -27.45 14.07
C ASN A 536 18.30 -27.81 12.88
N LEU A 537 18.07 -26.90 11.92
CA LEU A 537 17.24 -27.15 10.75
C LEU A 537 17.98 -27.92 9.64
N GLY A 538 19.30 -28.10 9.73
CA GLY A 538 20.10 -28.77 8.71
C GLY A 538 20.26 -27.98 7.41
N LEU A 539 20.27 -26.65 7.50
CA LEU A 539 20.63 -25.75 6.40
C LEU A 539 22.16 -25.78 6.18
N LYS A 540 22.60 -25.63 4.93
CA LYS A 540 24.02 -25.58 4.54
C LYS A 540 24.54 -24.14 4.47
N GLY A 541 23.75 -23.22 3.92
CA GLY A 541 24.17 -21.82 3.69
C GLY A 541 23.94 -20.89 4.89
N LEU A 542 22.82 -21.05 5.62
CA LEU A 542 22.41 -20.13 6.69
C LEU A 542 22.37 -20.80 8.07
N ARG A 543 23.24 -20.35 8.98
CA ARG A 543 23.23 -20.80 10.38
C ARG A 543 22.75 -19.75 11.38
N TYR A 544 23.20 -18.51 11.26
CA TYR A 544 22.91 -17.44 12.22
C TYR A 544 22.21 -16.28 11.55
N VAL A 545 21.07 -15.84 12.10
CA VAL A 545 20.40 -14.61 11.69
C VAL A 545 20.42 -13.60 12.83
N ARG A 546 20.94 -12.40 12.61
CA ARG A 546 21.00 -11.34 13.61
C ARG A 546 19.61 -10.77 13.89
N LEU A 547 19.28 -10.56 15.17
CA LEU A 547 17.98 -10.06 15.63
C LEU A 547 18.00 -8.60 16.12
N ASN A 548 19.07 -8.19 16.79
CA ASN A 548 19.26 -6.83 17.32
C ASN A 548 20.37 -6.07 16.55
N THR A 549 20.60 -4.80 16.92
CA THR A 549 21.73 -4.00 16.41
C THR A 549 22.24 -3.07 17.52
N LEU A 550 23.55 -2.82 17.59
CA LEU A 550 24.19 -2.12 18.72
C LEU A 550 24.61 -0.68 18.43
N PHE A 551 24.70 -0.26 17.17
CA PHE A 551 25.26 1.05 16.80
C PHE A 551 24.27 2.22 16.91
N ALA A 552 23.02 2.02 17.32
CA ALA A 552 22.03 3.10 17.36
C ALA A 552 22.45 4.28 18.25
N LYS A 553 23.16 4.02 19.36
CA LYS A 553 23.78 5.06 20.20
C LYS A 553 24.80 5.92 19.45
N GLU A 554 25.53 5.30 18.52
CA GLU A 554 26.46 6.01 17.65
C GLU A 554 25.72 6.84 16.60
N LEU A 555 24.61 6.36 16.05
CA LEU A 555 23.74 7.14 15.15
C LEU A 555 23.17 8.38 15.85
N VAL A 556 22.67 8.24 17.08
CA VAL A 556 22.18 9.35 17.90
C VAL A 556 23.31 10.35 18.17
N ALA A 557 24.50 9.88 18.53
CA ALA A 557 25.68 10.74 18.70
C ALA A 557 26.06 11.48 17.41
N ARG A 558 25.98 10.82 16.24
CA ARG A 558 26.23 11.44 14.93
C ARG A 558 25.18 12.52 14.60
N VAL A 559 23.89 12.31 14.88
CA VAL A 559 22.83 13.35 14.68
C VAL A 559 22.97 14.54 15.63
N MET A 560 23.47 14.33 16.85
CA MET A 560 23.79 15.44 17.76
C MET A 560 24.91 16.34 17.23
N VAL A 561 25.82 15.80 16.39
CA VAL A 561 26.82 16.60 15.66
C VAL A 561 26.16 17.30 14.47
N SER A 562 25.64 16.54 13.50
CA SER A 562 24.87 17.07 12.38
C SER A 562 24.12 15.99 11.60
N VAL A 563 23.16 16.43 10.80
CA VAL A 563 22.50 15.59 9.77
C VAL A 563 23.53 15.02 8.77
N ASP A 564 24.53 15.82 8.36
CA ASP A 564 25.58 15.39 7.44
C ASP A 564 26.41 14.23 8.01
N ALA A 565 26.70 14.25 9.32
CA ALA A 565 27.48 13.21 9.98
C ALA A 565 26.72 11.88 10.05
N LEU A 566 25.41 11.92 10.29
CA LEU A 566 24.56 10.72 10.27
C LEU A 566 24.52 10.09 8.88
N ILE A 567 24.12 10.84 7.85
CA ILE A 567 23.82 10.30 6.51
C ILE A 567 25.13 10.11 5.70
N SER A 568 26.29 10.28 6.33
CA SER A 568 27.60 10.06 5.70
C SER A 568 27.78 8.61 5.23
N TRP A 569 28.64 8.44 4.21
CA TRP A 569 29.02 7.13 3.68
C TRP A 569 29.70 6.27 4.75
N ASP A 570 30.53 6.88 5.60
CA ASP A 570 31.27 6.18 6.64
C ASP A 570 30.34 5.65 7.76
N THR A 571 29.14 6.22 7.95
CA THR A 571 28.11 5.66 8.86
C THR A 571 27.55 4.32 8.36
N GLN A 572 27.50 4.12 7.04
CA GLN A 572 26.95 2.91 6.43
C GLN A 572 27.91 1.70 6.52
N HIS A 573 29.09 1.92 7.10
CA HIS A 573 30.17 0.94 7.30
C HIS A 573 30.59 0.83 8.78
N ILE A 574 29.69 1.17 9.71
CA ILE A 574 29.86 0.85 11.13
C ILE A 574 29.86 -0.67 11.27
N GLU A 575 30.88 -1.19 11.96
CA GLU A 575 31.05 -2.62 12.24
C GLU A 575 29.99 -3.11 13.23
N GLU A 576 29.38 -4.27 12.95
CA GLU A 576 28.51 -4.97 13.87
C GLU A 576 29.23 -6.13 14.58
N PRO A 577 28.76 -6.58 15.76
CA PRO A 577 29.32 -7.73 16.46
C PRO A 577 29.41 -8.97 15.57
N LYS A 578 30.55 -9.66 15.58
CA LYS A 578 30.81 -10.84 14.74
C LYS A 578 29.85 -11.98 15.03
N LEU A 579 29.49 -12.73 13.98
CA LEU A 579 28.68 -13.94 14.09
C LEU A 579 29.32 -14.94 15.09
N PRO A 580 28.53 -15.71 15.86
CA PRO A 580 29.06 -16.69 16.80
C PRO A 580 30.02 -17.69 16.13
N GLY A 581 31.29 -17.66 16.52
CA GLY A 581 32.34 -18.52 15.96
C GLY A 581 33.03 -18.01 14.68
N SER A 582 32.59 -16.89 14.09
CA SER A 582 33.29 -16.25 12.97
C SER A 582 34.33 -15.22 13.44
N THR A 583 35.41 -15.07 12.68
CA THR A 583 36.42 -14.02 12.86
C THR A 583 36.29 -12.89 11.83
N GLU A 584 35.37 -12.99 10.87
CA GLU A 584 35.20 -12.01 9.79
C GLU A 584 34.61 -10.69 10.30
N ARG A 585 34.71 -9.64 9.49
CA ARG A 585 34.13 -8.33 9.79
C ARG A 585 32.75 -8.26 9.13
N GLU A 586 31.74 -8.01 9.93
CA GLU A 586 30.37 -7.76 9.48
C GLU A 586 30.11 -6.25 9.54
N ASP A 587 29.78 -5.64 8.40
CA ASP A 587 29.23 -4.28 8.37
C ASP A 587 27.69 -4.34 8.56
N MET A 588 27.06 -3.19 8.80
CA MET A 588 25.59 -3.06 8.85
C MET A 588 24.89 -3.73 7.65
N ASP A 589 23.87 -4.55 7.93
CA ASP A 589 23.14 -5.33 6.92
C ASP A 589 21.80 -4.68 6.51
N PHE A 590 21.71 -4.19 5.26
CA PHE A 590 20.50 -3.58 4.67
C PHE A 590 19.41 -4.60 4.27
N HIS A 591 19.71 -5.89 4.28
CA HIS A 591 18.82 -6.99 3.89
C HIS A 591 18.41 -7.88 5.08
N GLY A 592 19.09 -7.76 6.23
CA GLY A 592 18.78 -8.48 7.46
C GLY A 592 17.55 -7.99 8.22
N ALA A 593 17.36 -8.51 9.43
CA ALA A 593 16.15 -8.32 10.23
C ALA A 593 15.80 -6.84 10.53
N ASN A 594 16.78 -5.94 10.52
CA ASN A 594 16.57 -4.50 10.74
C ASN A 594 16.78 -3.65 9.47
N GLY A 595 17.02 -4.29 8.32
CA GLY A 595 17.33 -3.65 7.04
C GLY A 595 16.34 -2.59 6.58
N ARG A 596 15.02 -2.79 6.84
CA ARG A 596 13.97 -1.81 6.54
C ARG A 596 14.25 -0.45 7.17
N TYR A 597 14.70 -0.40 8.43
CA TYR A 597 15.00 0.85 9.13
C TYR A 597 16.25 1.55 8.56
N PHE A 598 17.21 0.80 8.02
CA PHE A 598 18.41 1.36 7.38
C PHE A 598 18.09 1.94 6.01
N TRP A 599 17.28 1.25 5.20
CA TRP A 599 16.72 1.82 3.97
C TRP A 599 15.91 3.08 4.25
N GLU A 600 15.12 3.10 5.32
CA GLU A 600 14.39 4.30 5.74
C GLU A 600 15.33 5.46 6.09
N LEU A 601 16.37 5.20 6.88
CA LEU A 601 17.31 6.21 7.35
C LEU A 601 18.20 6.81 6.24
N PHE A 602 18.78 5.98 5.37
CA PHE A 602 19.79 6.41 4.40
C PHE A 602 19.22 6.76 3.02
N PHE A 603 18.07 6.21 2.63
CA PHE A 603 17.46 6.48 1.32
C PHE A 603 16.12 7.23 1.42
N HIS A 604 15.14 6.68 2.13
CA HIS A 604 13.77 7.24 2.09
C HIS A 604 13.62 8.56 2.81
N ILE A 605 14.30 8.77 3.95
CA ILE A 605 14.26 10.06 4.66
C ILE A 605 14.86 11.19 3.80
N PRO A 606 16.10 11.08 3.25
CA PRO A 606 16.64 12.11 2.36
C PRO A 606 15.78 12.34 1.10
N HIS A 607 15.22 11.28 0.52
CA HIS A 607 14.31 11.37 -0.63
C HIS A 607 13.01 12.11 -0.27
N ALA A 608 12.36 11.77 0.85
CA ALA A 608 11.14 12.42 1.33
C ALA A 608 11.32 13.93 1.59
N ILE A 609 12.45 14.31 2.21
CA ILE A 609 12.74 15.72 2.48
C ILE A 609 13.01 16.48 1.18
N ALA A 610 13.78 15.90 0.25
CA ALA A 610 14.01 16.51 -1.07
C ALA A 610 12.70 16.66 -1.87
N TRP A 611 11.85 15.63 -1.87
CA TRP A 611 10.52 15.64 -2.49
C TRP A 611 9.64 16.75 -1.91
N ARG A 612 9.62 16.91 -0.58
CA ARG A 612 8.82 17.97 0.04
C ARG A 612 9.39 19.37 -0.21
N LEU A 613 10.71 19.58 -0.12
CA LEU A 613 11.34 20.87 -0.43
C LEU A 613 11.10 21.29 -1.89
N HIS A 614 11.10 20.33 -2.83
CA HIS A 614 10.73 20.58 -4.23
C HIS A 614 9.29 21.10 -4.35
N ASN A 615 8.33 20.47 -3.66
CA ASN A 615 6.92 20.87 -3.67
C ASN A 615 6.69 22.23 -3.00
N GLU A 616 7.47 22.58 -1.97
CA GLU A 616 7.50 23.93 -1.36
C GLU A 616 8.30 24.96 -2.19
N MET A 617 8.77 24.60 -3.39
CA MET A 617 9.58 25.41 -4.31
C MET A 617 10.98 25.82 -3.79
N ASP A 618 11.48 25.21 -2.72
CA ASP A 618 12.88 25.32 -2.28
C ASP A 618 13.76 24.32 -3.05
N PHE A 619 13.91 24.57 -4.34
CA PHE A 619 14.69 23.72 -5.24
C PHE A 619 16.18 23.65 -4.87
N GLN A 620 16.73 24.67 -4.20
CA GLN A 620 18.12 24.67 -3.72
C GLN A 620 18.29 23.81 -2.48
N GLY A 621 17.33 23.86 -1.54
CA GLY A 621 17.24 22.93 -0.42
C GLY A 621 17.08 21.49 -0.91
N ALA A 622 16.17 21.25 -1.85
CA ALA A 622 15.98 19.94 -2.47
C ALA A 622 17.25 19.42 -3.16
N GLU A 623 18.00 20.26 -3.89
CA GLU A 623 19.29 19.88 -4.49
C GLU A 623 20.31 19.44 -3.42
N GLN A 624 20.42 20.15 -2.29
CA GLN A 624 21.31 19.78 -1.19
C GLN A 624 20.94 18.41 -0.59
N TRP A 625 19.65 18.13 -0.41
CA TRP A 625 19.19 16.84 0.12
C TRP A 625 19.39 15.68 -0.87
N LEU A 626 19.21 15.93 -2.16
CA LEU A 626 19.53 14.93 -3.19
C LEU A 626 21.02 14.61 -3.22
N HIS A 627 21.92 15.54 -2.90
CA HIS A 627 23.37 15.30 -2.84
C HIS A 627 23.83 14.30 -1.77
N TYR A 628 22.98 13.94 -0.80
CA TYR A 628 23.25 12.79 0.07
C TYR A 628 23.11 11.46 -0.68
N ILE A 629 22.12 11.33 -1.57
CA ILE A 629 21.86 10.12 -2.37
C ILE A 629 22.70 10.11 -3.67
N PHE A 630 22.62 11.19 -4.44
CA PHE A 630 23.25 11.36 -5.76
C PHE A 630 23.86 12.75 -5.90
N ASN A 631 25.18 12.83 -6.02
CA ASN A 631 25.91 14.08 -6.21
C ASN A 631 26.74 14.04 -7.51
N PRO A 632 26.27 14.66 -8.61
CA PRO A 632 27.01 14.68 -9.88
C PRO A 632 28.28 15.56 -9.85
N GLN A 633 28.46 16.42 -8.84
CA GLN A 633 29.62 17.29 -8.70
C GLN A 633 30.80 16.56 -8.02
N ALA A 634 30.52 15.67 -7.07
CA ALA A 634 31.51 14.94 -6.28
C ALA A 634 31.78 13.55 -6.87
N ARG A 635 32.57 13.48 -7.95
CA ARG A 635 32.88 12.21 -8.64
C ARG A 635 33.57 11.17 -7.75
N ILE A 636 34.43 11.60 -6.83
CA ILE A 636 35.08 10.76 -5.81
C ILE A 636 35.05 11.57 -4.50
N LYS A 637 34.43 11.04 -3.45
CA LYS A 637 34.49 11.63 -2.09
C LYS A 637 35.69 11.01 -1.34
N PRO A 638 36.49 11.78 -0.59
CA PRO A 638 37.59 11.24 0.23
C PRO A 638 37.02 10.56 1.49
N THR A 639 36.42 9.39 1.27
CA THR A 639 35.69 8.56 2.24
C THR A 639 36.46 7.27 2.50
N ASN A 640 36.21 6.62 3.64
CA ASN A 640 36.90 5.39 4.01
C ASN A 640 35.90 4.38 4.59
N PRO A 641 35.42 3.38 3.81
CA PRO A 641 35.90 2.97 2.49
C PRO A 641 35.53 3.95 1.34
N PRO A 642 36.18 3.87 0.17
CA PRO A 642 35.91 4.78 -0.94
C PRO A 642 34.51 4.60 -1.52
N SER A 643 33.72 5.67 -1.57
CA SER A 643 32.37 5.67 -2.16
C SER A 643 32.38 5.40 -3.68
N PRO A 644 31.36 4.68 -4.22
CA PRO A 644 31.17 4.53 -5.66
C PRO A 644 30.93 5.88 -6.35
N PHE A 645 31.09 5.92 -7.67
CA PHE A 645 30.98 7.17 -8.44
C PHE A 645 29.59 7.81 -8.28
N TYR A 646 29.55 9.04 -7.76
CA TYR A 646 28.37 9.90 -7.59
C TYR A 646 27.30 9.46 -6.57
N TRP A 647 27.21 8.18 -6.21
CA TRP A 647 26.19 7.65 -5.28
C TRP A 647 26.68 7.64 -3.83
N GLY A 648 25.81 8.04 -2.89
CA GLY A 648 26.10 8.12 -1.45
C GLY A 648 25.36 7.11 -0.58
N VAL A 649 24.64 6.17 -1.18
CA VAL A 649 23.86 5.13 -0.47
C VAL A 649 24.34 3.75 -0.91
N ARG A 650 24.85 2.96 0.04
CA ARG A 650 25.53 1.67 -0.18
C ARG A 650 24.69 0.63 -0.92
N PRO A 651 23.44 0.31 -0.53
CA PRO A 651 22.64 -0.72 -1.19
C PRO A 651 22.10 -0.30 -2.56
N LEU A 652 22.36 0.93 -3.02
CA LEU A 652 22.13 1.26 -4.43
C LEU A 652 23.18 0.62 -5.34
N ASP A 653 24.39 0.31 -4.84
CA ASP A 653 25.48 -0.31 -5.60
C ASP A 653 25.62 -1.82 -5.40
N GLU A 654 25.04 -2.36 -4.34
CA GLU A 654 24.92 -3.80 -4.11
C GLU A 654 23.99 -4.47 -5.15
N PRO A 655 24.20 -5.77 -5.47
CA PRO A 655 23.27 -6.52 -6.31
C PRO A 655 21.91 -6.64 -5.60
N GLY A 656 20.85 -6.26 -6.31
CA GLY A 656 19.48 -6.33 -5.80
C GLY A 656 18.97 -7.76 -5.60
N ARG A 657 17.82 -7.86 -4.92
CA ARG A 657 17.30 -9.10 -4.32
C ARG A 657 15.89 -9.43 -4.83
N GLY A 658 15.74 -10.50 -5.60
CA GLY A 658 14.50 -10.81 -6.35
C GLY A 658 13.26 -10.97 -5.46
N GLU A 659 13.45 -11.38 -4.22
CA GLU A 659 12.39 -11.71 -3.24
C GLU A 659 11.48 -10.51 -2.89
N TYR A 660 11.98 -9.27 -2.99
CA TYR A 660 11.16 -8.08 -2.83
C TYR A 660 10.06 -8.01 -3.91
N GLU A 661 10.40 -8.31 -5.17
CA GLU A 661 9.48 -8.24 -6.31
C GLU A 661 8.36 -9.30 -6.22
N ILE A 662 8.65 -10.48 -5.66
CA ILE A 662 7.66 -11.55 -5.42
C ILE A 662 6.61 -11.11 -4.38
N ASP A 663 7.08 -10.52 -3.27
CA ASP A 663 6.27 -10.01 -2.16
C ASP A 663 5.47 -8.73 -2.52
N GLY A 664 5.75 -8.12 -3.68
CA GLY A 664 5.16 -6.85 -4.10
C GLY A 664 5.17 -6.62 -5.62
N ILE A 665 4.57 -7.52 -6.41
CA ILE A 665 4.53 -7.45 -7.90
C ILE A 665 3.83 -6.17 -8.44
N ALA A 666 3.13 -5.42 -7.58
CA ALA A 666 2.51 -4.12 -7.89
C ALA A 666 2.96 -3.00 -6.94
N ASP A 667 4.06 -3.18 -6.19
CA ASP A 667 4.67 -2.19 -5.32
C ASP A 667 5.94 -1.63 -5.99
N PRO A 668 6.00 -0.33 -6.36
CA PRO A 668 7.14 0.22 -7.08
C PRO A 668 8.41 0.26 -6.22
N ASP A 669 8.30 0.38 -4.89
CA ASP A 669 9.46 0.32 -4.00
C ASP A 669 10.00 -1.12 -3.93
N ALA A 670 9.12 -2.13 -3.98
CA ALA A 670 9.50 -3.54 -3.97
C ALA A 670 10.32 -3.94 -5.21
N ILE A 671 9.89 -3.53 -6.40
CA ILE A 671 10.65 -3.71 -7.65
C ILE A 671 11.96 -2.90 -7.61
N CYS A 672 11.96 -1.73 -6.96
CA CYS A 672 13.19 -0.95 -6.81
C CYS A 672 14.20 -1.57 -5.83
N TYR A 673 13.77 -2.30 -4.79
CA TYR A 673 14.68 -3.08 -3.95
C TYR A 673 15.22 -4.33 -4.68
N SER A 674 14.42 -4.96 -5.55
CA SER A 674 14.90 -6.09 -6.36
C SER A 674 15.92 -5.67 -7.41
N LYS A 675 15.76 -4.47 -7.98
CA LYS A 675 16.63 -3.89 -8.99
C LYS A 675 16.93 -2.41 -8.66
N PRO A 676 17.93 -2.11 -7.79
CA PRO A 676 18.27 -0.74 -7.36
C PRO A 676 18.57 0.25 -8.48
N VAL A 677 18.80 -0.21 -9.72
CA VAL A 677 18.85 0.65 -10.91
C VAL A 677 17.59 1.50 -11.10
N HIS A 678 16.40 1.02 -10.70
CA HIS A 678 15.17 1.82 -10.79
C HIS A 678 15.16 2.98 -9.78
N TYR A 679 15.61 2.77 -8.53
CA TYR A 679 15.87 3.88 -7.60
C TYR A 679 16.89 4.86 -8.17
N ARG A 680 18.00 4.38 -8.78
CA ARG A 680 19.00 5.27 -9.40
C ARG A 680 18.38 6.13 -10.52
N LYS A 681 17.56 5.53 -11.41
CA LYS A 681 16.85 6.26 -12.47
C LYS A 681 15.85 7.28 -11.91
N GLY A 682 15.04 6.89 -10.92
CA GLY A 682 14.02 7.76 -10.33
C GLY A 682 14.63 8.99 -9.65
N ILE A 683 15.66 8.79 -8.83
CA ILE A 683 16.42 9.89 -8.19
C ILE A 683 17.08 10.79 -9.23
N PHE A 684 17.62 10.23 -10.32
CA PHE A 684 18.19 11.03 -11.41
C PHE A 684 17.13 11.85 -12.17
N ALA A 685 15.99 11.25 -12.52
CA ALA A 685 14.88 11.92 -13.17
C ALA A 685 14.31 13.05 -12.28
N PHE A 686 14.11 12.78 -10.99
CA PHE A 686 13.69 13.77 -10.00
C PHE A 686 14.71 14.89 -9.80
N TYR A 687 16.02 14.60 -9.84
CA TYR A 687 17.08 15.62 -9.82
C TYR A 687 17.00 16.56 -11.04
N VAL A 688 16.74 16.02 -12.24
CA VAL A 688 16.54 16.81 -13.46
C VAL A 688 15.24 17.63 -13.39
N GLN A 689 14.15 17.06 -12.88
CA GLN A 689 12.89 17.78 -12.60
C GLN A 689 13.10 18.93 -11.62
N ASN A 690 13.92 18.74 -10.58
CA ASN A 690 14.27 19.78 -9.61
C ASN A 690 15.04 20.94 -10.27
N LEU A 691 16.00 20.65 -11.15
CA LEU A 691 16.69 21.68 -11.94
C LEU A 691 15.73 22.40 -12.91
N LEU A 692 14.82 21.66 -13.57
CA LEU A 692 13.80 22.24 -14.45
C LEU A 692 12.88 23.20 -13.67
N GLY A 693 12.40 22.80 -12.49
CA GLY A 693 11.59 23.62 -11.58
C GLY A 693 12.32 24.89 -11.11
N TYR A 694 13.60 24.77 -10.74
CA TYR A 694 14.44 25.93 -10.38
C TYR A 694 14.61 26.91 -11.55
N GLY A 695 14.87 26.39 -12.75
CA GLY A 695 14.93 27.19 -13.98
C GLY A 695 13.61 27.90 -14.29
N ASP A 696 12.47 27.21 -14.15
CA ASP A 696 11.13 27.77 -14.38
C ASP A 696 10.79 28.89 -13.39
N LEU A 697 11.18 28.75 -12.12
CA LEU A 697 11.04 29.79 -11.10
C LEU A 697 11.85 31.06 -11.45
N LEU A 698 13.07 30.89 -11.98
CA LEU A 698 13.91 32.01 -12.41
C LEU A 698 13.42 32.65 -13.72
N TYR A 699 12.92 31.85 -14.66
CA TYR A 699 12.32 32.34 -15.90
C TYR A 699 11.14 33.27 -15.58
N ARG A 700 10.26 32.88 -14.64
CA ARG A 700 9.10 33.67 -14.20
C ARG A 700 9.43 35.02 -13.55
N ARG A 701 10.69 35.29 -13.17
CA ARG A 701 11.13 36.61 -12.67
C ARG A 701 11.31 37.67 -13.77
N LEU A 702 11.47 37.25 -15.03
CA LEU A 702 11.54 38.12 -16.22
C LEU A 702 12.58 39.26 -16.14
N THR A 703 13.70 39.07 -15.43
CA THR A 703 14.85 39.99 -15.47
C THR A 703 15.95 39.43 -16.36
N ARG A 704 16.78 40.29 -16.97
CA ARG A 704 17.88 39.84 -17.85
C ARG A 704 18.81 38.85 -17.14
N ASP A 705 19.10 39.08 -15.87
CA ASP A 705 20.00 38.24 -15.09
C ASP A 705 19.36 36.91 -14.69
N SER A 706 18.07 36.91 -14.30
CA SER A 706 17.36 35.66 -13.98
C SER A 706 17.13 34.78 -15.21
N LEU A 707 16.94 35.39 -16.39
CA LEU A 707 16.85 34.65 -17.67
C LEU A 707 18.19 34.04 -18.08
N ASN A 708 19.31 34.72 -17.79
CA ASN A 708 20.64 34.15 -17.97
C ASN A 708 20.90 32.99 -17.00
N GLU A 709 20.51 33.14 -15.72
CA GLU A 709 20.63 32.08 -14.70
C GLU A 709 19.78 30.85 -15.08
N ALA A 710 18.50 31.04 -15.44
CA ALA A 710 17.61 29.99 -15.91
C ALA A 710 18.21 29.22 -17.11
N LYS A 711 18.80 29.95 -18.08
CA LYS A 711 19.49 29.35 -19.23
C LYS A 711 20.66 28.45 -18.83
N LEU A 712 21.46 28.85 -17.84
CA LEU A 712 22.56 28.03 -17.32
C LEU A 712 22.03 26.75 -16.68
N ILE A 713 20.95 26.83 -15.90
CA ILE A 713 20.34 25.69 -15.23
C ILE A 713 19.72 24.70 -16.22
N TYR A 714 18.98 25.16 -17.23
CA TYR A 714 18.46 24.28 -18.28
C TYR A 714 19.60 23.63 -19.09
N THR A 715 20.69 24.36 -19.33
CA THR A 715 21.88 23.81 -20.02
C THR A 715 22.58 22.75 -19.16
N ARG A 716 22.66 22.95 -17.83
CA ARG A 716 23.15 21.96 -16.86
C ARG A 716 22.27 20.70 -16.89
N ALA A 717 20.95 20.86 -16.79
CA ALA A 717 20.00 19.75 -16.85
C ALA A 717 20.12 18.94 -18.16
N LEU A 718 20.18 19.63 -19.31
CA LEU A 718 20.37 18.99 -20.62
C LEU A 718 21.73 18.30 -20.73
N SER A 719 22.80 18.86 -20.15
CA SER A 719 24.13 18.22 -20.14
C SER A 719 24.20 16.95 -19.28
N LEU A 720 23.34 16.83 -18.27
CA LEU A 720 23.20 15.63 -17.43
C LEU A 720 22.39 14.55 -18.15
N LEU A 721 21.29 14.92 -18.83
CA LEU A 721 20.50 14.01 -19.66
C LEU A 721 21.28 13.49 -20.87
N GLY A 722 22.17 14.30 -21.44
CA GLY A 722 22.87 13.98 -22.67
C GLY A 722 21.99 14.13 -23.93
N PRO A 723 22.45 13.63 -25.09
CA PRO A 723 21.66 13.70 -26.32
C PRO A 723 20.36 12.93 -26.17
N ARG A 724 19.27 13.46 -26.75
CA ARG A 724 17.98 12.77 -26.81
C ARG A 724 18.17 11.41 -27.52
N PRO A 725 17.63 10.30 -26.99
CA PRO A 725 17.66 9.02 -27.69
C PRO A 725 16.87 9.12 -29.01
N ASP A 726 17.48 8.69 -30.11
CA ASP A 726 16.81 8.60 -31.41
C ASP A 726 15.83 7.43 -31.40
N ASN A 727 14.58 7.67 -30.96
CA ASN A 727 13.48 6.71 -31.00
C ASN A 727 13.03 6.31 -32.42
N ARG A 728 13.79 6.68 -33.46
CA ARG A 728 13.68 6.13 -34.82
C ARG A 728 14.24 4.71 -34.90
N MET A 729 13.80 3.84 -33.99
CA MET A 729 13.82 2.42 -34.30
C MET A 729 12.96 2.21 -35.54
N ILE A 730 13.58 1.71 -36.61
CA ILE A 730 12.85 1.19 -37.76
C ILE A 730 11.91 0.12 -37.21
N GLY A 731 10.61 0.39 -37.25
CA GLY A 731 9.60 -0.49 -36.71
C GLY A 731 9.60 -1.81 -37.47
N ARG A 732 10.33 -2.80 -36.98
CA ARG A 732 10.27 -4.21 -37.44
C ARG A 732 8.99 -4.89 -36.93
N TRP A 733 7.90 -4.15 -36.87
CA TRP A 733 6.58 -4.61 -36.45
C TRP A 733 5.78 -4.89 -37.70
N GLU A 734 5.49 -6.17 -37.93
CA GLU A 734 4.70 -6.61 -39.08
C GLU A 734 3.24 -6.75 -38.63
N PRO A 735 2.27 -6.13 -39.32
CA PRO A 735 0.85 -6.29 -38.99
C PRO A 735 0.43 -7.74 -39.14
N ALA A 736 -0.24 -8.28 -38.13
CA ALA A 736 -0.68 -9.67 -38.08
C ALA A 736 -2.09 -9.79 -37.48
N THR A 737 -2.69 -10.98 -37.62
CA THR A 737 -4.02 -11.25 -37.04
C THR A 737 -3.95 -11.36 -35.51
N LEU A 738 -5.08 -11.11 -34.83
CA LEU A 738 -5.17 -11.25 -33.37
C LEU A 738 -4.94 -12.71 -32.93
N GLU A 739 -5.40 -13.68 -33.72
CA GLU A 739 -5.20 -15.11 -33.48
C GLU A 739 -3.71 -15.47 -33.43
N GLU A 740 -2.94 -15.13 -34.47
CA GLU A 740 -1.48 -15.31 -34.48
C GLU A 740 -0.74 -14.45 -33.44
N ALA A 741 -1.36 -13.38 -32.91
CA ALA A 741 -0.76 -12.54 -31.88
C ALA A 741 -1.03 -13.07 -30.46
N ALA A 742 -2.03 -13.95 -30.32
CA ALA A 742 -2.42 -14.58 -29.06
C ALA A 742 -1.83 -16.00 -28.89
N THR A 743 -1.28 -16.61 -29.94
CA THR A 743 -0.55 -17.88 -29.84
C THR A 743 0.76 -17.70 -29.05
N PRO A 744 0.96 -18.39 -27.91
CA PRO A 744 2.22 -18.32 -27.17
C PRO A 744 3.33 -19.07 -27.91
N ASP A 745 4.56 -18.57 -27.83
CA ASP A 745 5.76 -19.22 -28.33
C ASP A 745 6.51 -19.90 -27.18
N GLU A 746 6.11 -21.15 -26.89
CA GLU A 746 6.71 -22.00 -25.84
C GLU A 746 8.25 -22.10 -25.95
N SER A 747 8.80 -21.92 -27.16
CA SER A 747 10.25 -21.99 -27.38
C SER A 747 11.02 -20.80 -26.79
N LEU A 748 10.38 -19.63 -26.66
CA LEU A 748 10.98 -18.47 -25.99
C LEU A 748 11.07 -18.68 -24.49
N PHE A 749 9.99 -19.18 -23.87
CA PHE A 749 9.99 -19.54 -22.46
C PHE A 749 11.09 -20.56 -22.16
N ALA A 750 11.12 -21.67 -22.91
CA ALA A 750 12.14 -22.70 -22.74
C ALA A 750 13.58 -22.16 -22.97
N THR A 751 13.76 -21.16 -23.85
CA THR A 751 15.05 -20.49 -24.06
C THR A 751 15.44 -19.56 -22.91
N ILE A 752 14.47 -18.86 -22.30
CA ILE A 752 14.67 -18.04 -21.11
C ILE A 752 14.98 -18.95 -19.92
N GLU A 753 14.20 -20.00 -19.71
CA GLU A 753 14.41 -21.04 -18.69
C GLU A 753 15.80 -21.68 -18.79
N ALA A 754 16.24 -22.02 -20.00
CA ALA A 754 17.59 -22.53 -20.25
C ALA A 754 18.72 -21.49 -20.08
N GLN A 755 18.40 -20.19 -20.04
CA GLN A 755 19.35 -19.10 -19.74
C GLN A 755 19.34 -18.66 -18.27
N LEU A 756 18.28 -19.00 -17.51
CA LEU A 756 18.26 -18.82 -16.07
C LEU A 756 19.30 -19.77 -15.45
N PRO A 757 20.17 -19.29 -14.53
CA PRO A 757 21.10 -20.18 -13.85
C PRO A 757 20.31 -21.23 -13.04
N ALA A 758 20.64 -22.50 -13.26
CA ALA A 758 20.07 -23.61 -12.51
C ALA A 758 20.32 -23.40 -11.01
N GLY A 759 19.25 -23.28 -10.23
CA GLY A 759 19.32 -22.92 -8.81
C GLY A 759 18.92 -21.48 -8.46
N LEU A 760 18.14 -20.77 -9.27
CA LEU A 760 17.46 -19.54 -8.83
C LEU A 760 16.38 -19.88 -7.79
N PRO A 761 16.58 -19.62 -6.47
CA PRO A 761 15.68 -20.07 -5.43
C PRO A 761 14.63 -18.97 -5.21
N LEU A 762 13.77 -18.75 -6.21
CA LEU A 762 12.54 -17.98 -6.00
C LEU A 762 11.60 -18.84 -5.16
N GLN A 763 11.62 -18.61 -3.84
CA GLN A 763 10.56 -19.05 -2.95
C GLN A 763 9.27 -18.29 -3.28
N LEU A 764 8.59 -18.76 -4.33
CA LEU A 764 7.26 -18.28 -4.68
C LEU A 764 6.31 -18.61 -3.53
N ALA A 765 5.52 -17.62 -3.10
CA ALA A 765 4.36 -17.95 -2.29
C ALA A 765 3.44 -18.85 -3.12
N PRO A 766 2.75 -19.84 -2.53
CA PRO A 766 1.82 -20.72 -3.28
C PRO A 766 0.70 -19.92 -3.96
N ASP A 767 0.50 -18.67 -3.53
CA ASP A 767 -0.43 -17.72 -4.13
C ASP A 767 0.20 -16.82 -5.23
N SER A 768 1.51 -16.61 -5.32
CA SER A 768 2.06 -15.70 -6.33
C SER A 768 2.35 -16.42 -7.64
N THR A 769 1.38 -16.48 -8.56
CA THR A 769 1.64 -16.76 -9.98
C THR A 769 2.16 -15.48 -10.65
N PRO A 770 3.47 -15.37 -10.95
CA PRO A 770 3.96 -14.30 -11.82
C PRO A 770 3.28 -14.36 -13.20
N TRP A 771 3.02 -13.19 -13.78
CA TRP A 771 2.45 -13.08 -15.12
C TRP A 771 3.55 -13.31 -16.18
N LEU A 772 3.86 -14.58 -16.51
CA LEU A 772 4.82 -14.88 -17.59
C LEU A 772 4.18 -14.94 -18.98
N GLU A 773 2.85 -15.10 -19.11
CA GLU A 773 2.13 -15.25 -20.38
C GLU A 773 2.38 -14.12 -21.42
N LEU A 774 2.82 -12.93 -20.99
CA LEU A 774 3.16 -11.81 -21.87
C LEU A 774 4.59 -11.90 -22.43
N LEU A 775 5.50 -12.59 -21.76
CA LEU A 775 6.89 -12.81 -22.18
C LEU A 775 6.98 -13.82 -23.34
N ASP A 776 5.97 -14.68 -23.47
CA ASP A 776 5.86 -15.73 -24.49
C ASP A 776 5.51 -15.19 -25.89
N SER A 777 5.33 -13.87 -26.03
CA SER A 777 4.96 -13.23 -27.29
C SER A 777 6.15 -12.45 -27.88
N PRO A 778 6.84 -12.95 -28.95
CA PRO A 778 7.98 -12.24 -29.57
C PRO A 778 7.56 -10.95 -30.28
N ARG A 779 6.25 -10.73 -30.36
CA ARG A 779 5.56 -9.68 -31.09
C ARG A 779 5.51 -8.38 -30.29
N PHE A 780 5.12 -8.44 -29.02
CA PHE A 780 5.06 -7.25 -28.17
C PHE A 780 6.45 -6.84 -27.67
N ARG A 781 6.61 -5.58 -27.27
CA ARG A 781 7.87 -5.01 -26.78
C ARG A 781 7.58 -4.04 -25.65
N LEU A 782 8.53 -3.87 -24.74
CA LEU A 782 8.45 -2.84 -23.70
C LEU A 782 8.19 -1.47 -24.36
N PRO A 783 7.14 -0.73 -23.96
CA PRO A 783 6.92 0.64 -24.42
C PRO A 783 8.08 1.52 -23.97
N VAL A 784 8.32 2.67 -24.61
CA VAL A 784 9.36 3.60 -24.14
C VAL A 784 8.81 4.47 -23.01
N ASN A 785 9.56 4.65 -21.93
CA ASN A 785 9.20 5.56 -20.82
C ASN A 785 9.00 7.01 -21.34
N THR A 786 7.73 7.42 -21.46
CA THR A 786 7.35 8.74 -21.97
C THR A 786 7.69 9.86 -21.00
N GLN A 787 7.51 9.66 -19.69
CA GLN A 787 7.77 10.69 -18.68
C GLN A 787 9.24 11.15 -18.67
N LEU A 788 10.17 10.23 -18.94
CA LEU A 788 11.58 10.59 -19.09
C LEU A 788 11.82 11.39 -20.37
N LEU A 789 11.19 11.02 -21.51
CA LEU A 789 11.26 11.75 -22.78
C LEU A 789 10.71 13.18 -22.66
N ASP A 790 9.62 13.35 -21.91
CA ASP A 790 8.99 14.65 -21.66
C ASP A 790 9.96 15.66 -21.02
N LEU A 791 10.99 15.21 -20.28
CA LEU A 791 12.01 16.10 -19.72
C LEU A 791 12.88 16.75 -20.81
N TRP A 792 13.25 16.00 -21.86
CA TRP A 792 13.95 16.59 -23.02
C TRP A 792 13.04 17.57 -23.76
N ASP A 793 11.79 17.19 -24.04
CA ASP A 793 10.84 18.04 -24.76
C ASP A 793 10.53 19.34 -23.99
N GLN A 794 10.38 19.27 -22.67
CA GLN A 794 10.21 20.44 -21.82
C GLN A 794 11.46 21.33 -21.82
N LEU A 795 12.66 20.78 -21.56
CA LEU A 795 13.91 21.54 -21.54
C LEU A 795 14.21 22.19 -22.90
N GLU A 796 14.05 21.46 -24.01
CA GLU A 796 14.23 22.00 -25.36
C GLU A 796 13.23 23.14 -25.63
N SER A 797 11.96 22.98 -25.24
CA SER A 797 10.94 24.02 -25.36
C SER A 797 11.30 25.27 -24.53
N ARG A 798 11.78 25.12 -23.28
CA ARG A 798 12.26 26.26 -22.46
C ARG A 798 13.45 26.97 -23.10
N ILE A 799 14.45 26.22 -23.56
CA ILE A 799 15.66 26.77 -24.20
C ILE A 799 15.30 27.48 -25.52
N ARG A 800 14.38 26.94 -26.32
CA ARG A 800 13.84 27.56 -27.53
C ARG A 800 13.12 28.88 -27.20
N ASN A 801 12.28 28.90 -26.17
CA ASN A 801 11.56 30.11 -25.75
C ASN A 801 12.53 31.20 -25.29
N LEU A 802 13.57 30.86 -24.52
CA LEU A 802 14.64 31.79 -24.13
C LEU A 802 15.44 32.33 -25.32
N ARG A 803 15.73 31.48 -26.32
CA ARG A 803 16.45 31.89 -27.56
C ARG A 803 15.62 32.86 -28.41
N ASN A 804 14.30 32.73 -28.39
CA ASN A 804 13.37 33.50 -29.23
C ASN A 804 12.71 34.70 -28.51
N ASN A 805 13.20 35.06 -27.32
CA ASN A 805 12.64 36.14 -26.50
C ASN A 805 11.12 35.97 -26.23
N LEU A 806 10.74 34.76 -25.80
CA LEU A 806 9.38 34.41 -25.41
C LEU A 806 9.26 34.25 -23.89
N THR A 807 8.05 34.31 -23.37
CA THR A 807 7.71 33.86 -22.00
C THR A 807 7.77 32.34 -21.91
N ILE A 808 7.67 31.80 -20.70
CA ILE A 808 7.50 30.35 -20.48
C ILE A 808 6.30 29.78 -21.27
N ASP A 809 5.19 30.52 -21.36
CA ASP A 809 3.99 30.20 -22.16
C ASP A 809 4.19 30.29 -23.69
N GLY A 810 5.33 30.77 -24.19
CA GLY A 810 5.57 31.02 -25.62
C GLY A 810 5.01 32.35 -26.16
N LYS A 811 4.55 33.27 -25.31
CA LYS A 811 4.12 34.63 -25.72
C LYS A 811 5.33 35.56 -25.88
N GLN A 812 5.22 36.63 -26.67
CA GLN A 812 6.34 37.57 -26.85
C GLN A 812 6.72 38.29 -25.53
N LEU A 813 8.02 38.35 -25.22
CA LEU A 813 8.57 38.92 -23.99
C LEU A 813 8.98 40.39 -24.18
N MET A 814 8.30 41.31 -23.50
CA MET A 814 8.67 42.74 -23.49
C MET A 814 9.50 43.07 -22.25
N LEU A 815 10.82 42.95 -22.35
CA LEU A 815 11.75 43.26 -21.26
C LEU A 815 11.89 44.78 -21.03
N PRO A 816 11.80 45.29 -19.79
CA PRO A 816 12.24 46.65 -19.49
C PRO A 816 13.76 46.76 -19.62
N LEU A 817 14.24 47.86 -20.20
CA LEU A 817 15.67 48.06 -20.51
C LEU A 817 16.60 47.94 -19.28
N TYR A 818 16.08 48.36 -18.13
CA TYR A 818 16.67 48.12 -16.82
C TYR A 818 15.61 47.47 -15.93
N ALA A 819 16.03 46.54 -15.05
CA ALA A 819 15.19 46.18 -13.92
C ALA A 819 14.88 47.45 -13.12
N LYS A 820 13.65 47.58 -12.61
CA LYS A 820 13.31 48.68 -11.70
C LYS A 820 14.29 48.62 -10.53
N LEU A 821 15.08 49.68 -10.33
CA LEU A 821 15.92 49.82 -9.15
C LEU A 821 15.06 49.57 -7.92
N LEU A 822 15.44 48.56 -7.14
CA LEU A 822 14.78 48.26 -5.88
C LEU A 822 15.08 49.45 -4.95
N ASP A 823 14.05 50.13 -4.46
CA ASP A 823 14.23 51.25 -3.53
C ASP A 823 15.04 50.71 -2.32
N PRO A 824 16.13 51.36 -1.88
CA PRO A 824 16.83 50.94 -0.66
C PRO A 824 15.91 50.89 0.56
N LEU A 825 14.86 51.72 0.60
CA LEU A 825 13.78 51.64 1.57
C LEU A 825 12.84 50.46 1.30
N ASP A 826 12.67 49.98 0.07
CA ASP A 826 12.01 48.71 -0.22
C ASP A 826 12.93 47.49 -0.05
N LEU A 827 14.25 47.64 0.05
CA LEU A 827 15.14 46.61 0.60
C LEU A 827 14.97 46.51 2.12
N LEU A 828 14.96 47.64 2.83
CA LEU A 828 14.63 47.71 4.26
C LEU A 828 13.17 47.30 4.55
N ARG A 829 12.23 47.57 3.65
CA ARG A 829 10.83 47.09 3.69
C ARG A 829 10.61 45.74 3.02
N ALA A 830 11.57 45.13 2.33
CA ALA A 830 11.49 43.72 1.98
C ALA A 830 12.13 42.86 3.08
N GLN A 831 13.16 43.40 3.74
CA GLN A 831 13.64 42.94 5.05
C GLN A 831 12.59 43.12 6.16
N SER A 832 11.53 43.93 5.98
CA SER A 832 10.48 44.12 7.00
C SER A 832 9.00 43.97 6.56
N SER A 833 8.65 43.79 5.28
CA SER A 833 7.25 43.61 4.82
C SER A 833 6.98 42.97 3.42
N GLY A 834 7.62 43.34 2.30
CA GLY A 834 7.82 42.43 1.13
C GLY A 834 7.11 42.56 -0.26
N SER A 835 6.61 43.69 -0.80
CA SER A 835 6.15 43.80 -2.25
C SER A 835 5.95 45.25 -2.84
N GLY A 836 5.75 45.49 -4.17
CA GLY A 836 5.79 46.86 -4.84
C GLY A 836 4.94 47.17 -6.16
N LEU A 837 5.06 48.41 -6.76
CA LEU A 837 4.08 49.11 -7.70
C LEU A 837 4.60 50.00 -8.93
N VAL A 838 3.73 50.56 -9.85
CA VAL A 838 4.00 51.32 -11.18
C VAL A 838 2.90 52.39 -11.71
N GLN A 839 3.19 53.41 -12.60
CA GLN A 839 2.22 54.34 -13.38
C GLN A 839 2.74 55.17 -14.68
N ARG A 840 1.97 56.10 -15.39
CA ARG A 840 2.22 56.75 -16.79
C ARG A 840 1.58 58.19 -17.20
N SER A 841 1.83 58.84 -18.42
CA SER A 841 1.33 60.21 -18.97
C SER A 841 1.31 60.53 -20.58
N VAL A 842 1.01 61.78 -21.16
CA VAL A 842 0.37 62.18 -22.56
C VAL A 842 0.73 63.56 -23.39
N GLY A 843 0.47 63.81 -24.75
CA GLY A 843 0.20 65.18 -25.51
C GLY A 843 0.40 65.57 -27.11
N SER A 844 -0.29 66.60 -27.76
CA SER A 844 0.02 67.64 -28.94
C SER A 844 -0.51 67.75 -30.52
N MET A 845 -0.31 68.89 -31.37
CA MET A 845 -0.91 69.29 -32.79
C MET A 845 -0.23 70.40 -33.84
N ALA A 846 -0.83 70.99 -34.98
CA ALA A 846 -0.22 71.73 -36.24
C ALA A 846 -0.99 72.86 -37.22
N PRO A 847 -0.43 73.56 -38.33
CA PRO A 847 -0.92 74.82 -39.13
C PRO A 847 -0.84 75.05 -40.78
N VAL A 848 -1.14 76.26 -41.46
CA VAL A 848 -1.32 76.61 -43.00
C VAL A 848 -0.92 78.09 -43.62
N LEU A 849 -1.15 78.51 -44.95
CA LEU A 849 -0.66 79.75 -45.80
C LEU A 849 -1.59 80.51 -46.91
N ALA A 850 -1.14 81.58 -47.71
CA ALA A 850 -1.93 82.48 -48.72
C ALA A 850 -1.21 83.35 -49.90
N PHE A 851 -1.90 84.13 -50.84
CA PHE A 851 -1.33 84.99 -52.00
C PHE A 851 -2.08 86.33 -52.56
N ARG A 852 -2.06 86.78 -53.87
CA ARG A 852 -2.37 88.19 -54.46
C ARG A 852 -2.95 88.36 -55.96
N PHE A 853 -3.00 89.58 -56.61
CA PHE A 853 -4.01 90.00 -57.69
C PHE A 853 -3.74 90.79 -59.08
N ARG A 854 -3.33 92.08 -59.16
CA ARG A 854 -3.96 93.24 -59.96
C ARG A 854 -4.25 93.38 -61.52
N ALA A 855 -3.35 93.19 -62.51
CA ALA A 855 -3.30 93.92 -63.84
C ALA A 855 -4.30 93.60 -65.01
N LEU A 856 -5.38 92.84 -64.81
CA LEU A 856 -6.09 92.13 -65.90
C LEU A 856 -7.28 92.86 -66.59
N LEU A 857 -7.70 94.04 -66.14
CA LEU A 857 -9.13 94.30 -65.95
C LEU A 857 -10.04 94.68 -67.17
N PRO A 858 -9.75 95.67 -68.05
CA PRO A 858 -10.80 96.24 -68.91
C PRO A 858 -11.05 95.53 -70.24
N ARG A 859 -10.04 94.85 -70.80
CA ARG A 859 -10.23 93.99 -71.98
C ARG A 859 -10.94 92.68 -71.66
N LEU A 860 -10.88 92.25 -70.39
CA LEU A 860 -11.86 91.27 -69.91
C LEU A 860 -13.26 91.82 -70.13
N GLN A 861 -13.59 93.04 -69.70
CA GLN A 861 -14.98 93.50 -69.54
C GLN A 861 -15.90 93.40 -70.79
N MET A 862 -15.62 94.04 -71.93
CA MET A 862 -16.55 93.97 -73.08
C MET A 862 -16.60 92.59 -73.78
N ALA A 863 -15.46 91.89 -73.79
CA ALA A 863 -15.40 90.51 -74.26
C ALA A 863 -16.18 89.59 -73.31
N VAL A 864 -15.99 89.77 -72.00
CA VAL A 864 -16.80 89.18 -70.93
C VAL A 864 -18.25 89.56 -71.10
N GLU A 865 -18.66 90.73 -71.60
CA GLU A 865 -20.08 91.11 -71.66
C GLU A 865 -20.87 90.35 -72.75
N THR A 866 -20.26 90.13 -73.91
CA THR A 866 -20.85 89.33 -75.00
C THR A 866 -20.62 87.82 -74.81
N LEU A 867 -19.45 87.43 -74.32
CA LEU A 867 -19.20 86.10 -73.74
C LEU A 867 -20.11 85.85 -72.53
N SER A 868 -20.61 86.89 -71.84
CA SER A 868 -21.57 86.75 -70.74
C SER A 868 -22.95 86.55 -71.30
N ARG A 869 -23.37 87.16 -72.42
CA ARG A 869 -24.73 86.97 -72.93
C ARG A 869 -24.92 85.67 -73.72
N PHE A 870 -23.97 85.29 -74.57
CA PHE A 870 -23.91 83.91 -75.09
C PHE A 870 -23.50 82.93 -74.00
N GLY A 871 -22.70 83.40 -73.05
CA GLY A 871 -22.54 82.81 -71.73
C GLY A 871 -23.90 82.47 -71.15
N GLU A 872 -24.80 83.40 -70.90
CA GLU A 872 -26.06 83.20 -70.19
C GLU A 872 -26.97 82.18 -70.89
N GLN A 873 -27.02 82.13 -72.23
CA GLN A 873 -27.81 81.10 -72.93
C GLN A 873 -27.13 79.72 -72.93
N VAL A 874 -25.83 79.64 -73.23
CA VAL A 874 -25.10 78.35 -73.21
C VAL A 874 -24.94 77.86 -71.76
N ARG A 875 -24.79 78.77 -70.81
CA ARG A 875 -24.82 78.56 -69.36
C ARG A 875 -26.21 78.17 -68.92
N MET A 876 -27.31 78.72 -69.45
CA MET A 876 -28.65 78.24 -69.09
C MET A 876 -28.89 76.81 -69.59
N TYR A 877 -28.51 76.48 -70.82
CA TYR A 877 -28.67 75.12 -71.35
C TYR A 877 -27.67 74.12 -70.76
N ARG A 878 -26.43 74.54 -70.47
CA ARG A 878 -25.49 73.72 -69.68
C ARG A 878 -25.95 73.61 -68.24
N GLU A 879 -26.36 74.67 -67.55
CA GLU A 879 -26.99 74.59 -66.22
C GLU A 879 -28.19 73.64 -66.22
N MET A 880 -29.02 73.59 -67.28
CA MET A 880 -30.11 72.61 -67.38
C MET A 880 -29.62 71.18 -67.62
N LYS A 881 -28.61 70.98 -68.49
CA LYS A 881 -28.01 69.66 -68.73
C LYS A 881 -27.24 69.15 -67.52
N ASP A 882 -26.35 69.98 -66.98
CA ASP A 882 -25.55 69.76 -65.80
C ASP A 882 -26.47 69.56 -64.57
N ARG A 883 -27.63 70.23 -64.47
CA ARG A 883 -28.67 69.90 -63.47
C ARG A 883 -29.26 68.51 -63.69
N ALA A 884 -29.60 68.13 -64.93
CA ALA A 884 -30.13 66.80 -65.21
C ALA A 884 -29.09 65.68 -64.96
N GLU A 885 -27.83 65.88 -65.36
CA GLU A 885 -26.72 64.95 -65.09
C GLU A 885 -26.38 64.93 -63.58
N GLN A 886 -26.49 66.06 -62.88
CA GLN A 886 -26.36 66.13 -61.43
C GLN A 886 -27.53 65.43 -60.72
N GLU A 887 -28.76 65.57 -61.19
CA GLU A 887 -29.94 64.88 -60.67
C GLU A 887 -29.81 63.37 -60.88
N GLU A 888 -29.40 62.92 -62.07
CA GLU A 888 -29.12 61.51 -62.37
C GLU A 888 -28.02 60.94 -61.46
N LEU A 889 -26.88 61.62 -61.35
CA LEU A 889 -25.78 61.22 -60.47
C LEU A 889 -26.16 61.27 -58.98
N GLN A 890 -27.01 62.21 -58.56
CA GLN A 890 -27.59 62.22 -57.22
C GLN A 890 -28.49 61.00 -56.98
N GLN A 891 -29.34 60.61 -57.93
CA GLN A 891 -30.15 59.39 -57.81
C GLN A 891 -29.26 58.14 -57.79
N THR A 892 -28.19 58.07 -58.61
CA THR A 892 -27.23 56.96 -58.58
C THR A 892 -26.55 56.84 -57.22
N HIS A 893 -26.05 57.95 -56.65
CA HIS A 893 -25.48 57.94 -55.30
C HIS A 893 -26.51 57.57 -54.23
N VAL A 894 -27.79 57.95 -54.37
CA VAL A 894 -28.86 57.52 -53.45
C VAL A 894 -29.08 56.00 -53.53
N LEU A 895 -29.00 55.40 -54.73
CA LEU A 895 -29.07 53.95 -54.89
C LEU A 895 -27.85 53.25 -54.28
N GLU A 896 -26.63 53.72 -54.52
CA GLU A 896 -25.42 53.18 -53.89
C GLU A 896 -25.44 53.29 -52.35
N LEU A 897 -25.86 54.45 -51.82
CA LEU A 897 -26.05 54.66 -50.38
C LEU A 897 -27.14 53.75 -49.81
N SER A 898 -28.19 53.41 -50.58
CA SER A 898 -29.21 52.45 -50.17
C SER A 898 -28.67 51.02 -50.09
N GLN A 899 -27.79 50.61 -51.02
CA GLN A 899 -27.11 49.30 -50.97
C GLN A 899 -26.15 49.23 -49.78
N PHE A 900 -25.38 50.29 -49.52
CA PHE A 900 -24.54 50.38 -48.33
C PHE A 900 -25.36 50.35 -47.03
N ALA A 901 -26.53 51.01 -47.00
CA ALA A 901 -27.44 50.95 -45.85
C ALA A 901 -28.02 49.55 -45.62
N ILE A 902 -28.32 48.80 -46.69
CA ILE A 902 -28.73 47.39 -46.59
C ILE A 902 -27.60 46.54 -45.98
N GLN A 903 -26.37 46.66 -46.49
CA GLN A 903 -25.21 45.94 -45.95
C GLN A 903 -24.91 46.30 -44.48
N LEU A 904 -25.04 47.58 -44.11
CA LEU A 904 -24.90 48.02 -42.72
C LEU A 904 -25.98 47.40 -41.82
N GLN A 905 -27.20 47.23 -42.33
CA GLN A 905 -28.30 46.59 -41.62
C GLN A 905 -28.11 45.07 -41.51
N GLU A 906 -27.54 44.41 -42.53
CA GLU A 906 -27.14 42.99 -42.48
C GLU A 906 -26.09 42.76 -41.39
N VAL A 907 -25.03 43.56 -41.35
CA VAL A 907 -24.00 43.49 -40.29
C VAL A 907 -24.59 43.81 -38.90
N ALA A 908 -25.57 44.72 -38.81
CA ALA A 908 -26.27 44.99 -37.56
C ALA A 908 -27.13 43.81 -37.08
N LEU A 909 -27.71 43.02 -38.01
CA LEU A 909 -28.39 41.76 -37.68
C LEU A 909 -27.39 40.69 -37.24
N GLU A 910 -26.28 40.50 -37.94
CA GLU A 910 -25.20 39.58 -37.52
C GLU A 910 -24.66 39.93 -36.12
N GLN A 911 -24.47 41.22 -35.83
CA GLN A 911 -24.09 41.69 -34.51
C GLN A 911 -25.18 41.39 -33.46
N ALA A 912 -26.46 41.59 -33.80
CA ALA A 912 -27.56 41.27 -32.90
C ALA A 912 -27.60 39.76 -32.57
N ASP A 913 -27.49 38.89 -33.57
CA ASP A 913 -27.44 37.44 -33.39
C ASP A 913 -26.23 36.99 -32.56
N ALA A 914 -25.06 37.58 -32.79
CA ALA A 914 -23.87 37.34 -31.97
C ALA A 914 -24.07 37.78 -30.51
N THR A 915 -24.76 38.90 -30.26
CA THR A 915 -25.12 39.32 -28.88
C THR A 915 -26.18 38.41 -28.25
N LEU A 916 -27.13 37.88 -29.03
CA LEU A 916 -28.11 36.90 -28.57
C LEU A 916 -27.41 35.60 -28.14
N LEU A 917 -26.50 35.06 -28.95
CA LEU A 917 -25.69 33.89 -28.60
C LEU A 917 -24.84 34.10 -27.34
N ALA A 918 -24.24 35.30 -27.21
CA ALA A 918 -23.51 35.67 -26.00
C ALA A 918 -24.43 35.71 -24.75
N LEU A 919 -25.62 36.31 -24.88
CA LEU A 919 -26.62 36.36 -23.81
C LEU A 919 -27.17 34.97 -23.46
N GLU A 920 -27.39 34.09 -24.43
CA GLU A 920 -27.75 32.68 -24.19
C GLU A 920 -26.66 31.94 -23.42
N SER A 921 -25.38 32.11 -23.79
CA SER A 921 -24.28 31.46 -23.08
C SER A 921 -24.18 31.96 -21.62
N SER A 922 -24.35 33.27 -21.41
CA SER A 922 -24.42 33.89 -20.08
C SER A 922 -25.61 33.36 -19.27
N ARG A 923 -26.79 33.25 -19.90
CA ARG A 923 -27.99 32.67 -19.29
C ARG A 923 -27.77 31.22 -18.86
N ARG A 924 -27.14 30.37 -19.70
CA ARG A 924 -26.81 28.97 -19.35
C ARG A 924 -25.91 28.90 -18.12
N VAL A 925 -24.90 29.78 -18.00
CA VAL A 925 -24.05 29.86 -16.79
C VAL A 925 -24.84 30.30 -15.56
N ILE A 926 -25.76 31.26 -15.68
CA ILE A 926 -26.63 31.70 -14.58
C ILE A 926 -27.60 30.58 -14.16
N GLU A 927 -28.18 29.84 -15.12
CA GLU A 927 -29.06 28.69 -14.86
C GLU A 927 -28.29 27.55 -14.18
N GLN A 928 -27.06 27.25 -14.60
CA GLN A 928 -26.17 26.29 -13.93
C GLN A 928 -25.86 26.72 -12.48
N ARG A 929 -25.52 27.99 -12.25
CA ARG A 929 -25.30 28.53 -10.89
C ARG A 929 -26.56 28.43 -10.03
N ARG A 930 -27.72 28.82 -10.56
CA ARG A 930 -29.02 28.70 -9.87
C ARG A 930 -29.34 27.25 -9.53
N GLY A 931 -29.10 26.31 -10.44
CA GLY A 931 -29.28 24.87 -10.21
C GLY A 931 -28.29 24.30 -9.19
N HIS A 932 -27.05 24.77 -9.17
CA HIS A 932 -26.05 24.40 -8.17
C HIS A 932 -26.43 24.89 -6.76
N TYR A 933 -26.70 26.18 -6.58
CA TYR A 933 -27.14 26.73 -5.29
C TYR A 933 -28.50 26.16 -4.86
N GLY A 934 -29.43 25.94 -5.79
CA GLY A 934 -30.71 25.28 -5.50
C GLY A 934 -30.55 23.86 -4.96
N ARG A 935 -29.56 23.08 -5.45
CA ARG A 935 -29.22 21.77 -4.87
C ARG A 935 -28.61 21.90 -3.48
N LEU A 936 -27.65 22.80 -3.27
CA LEU A 936 -27.04 23.02 -1.95
C LEU A 936 -28.07 23.43 -0.89
N VAL A 937 -29.01 24.32 -1.23
CA VAL A 937 -30.11 24.73 -0.32
C VAL A 937 -31.09 23.59 -0.05
N ALA A 938 -31.37 22.72 -1.04
CA ALA A 938 -32.24 21.57 -0.86
C ALA A 938 -31.58 20.44 -0.03
N GLU A 939 -30.25 20.27 -0.14
CA GLU A 939 -29.46 19.34 0.67
C GLU A 939 -29.32 19.86 2.12
N ASN A 940 -29.13 21.17 2.29
CA ASN A 940 -29.03 21.96 3.53
C ASN A 940 -27.83 21.57 4.42
N THR A 941 -27.77 20.33 4.87
CA THR A 941 -26.64 19.73 5.60
C THR A 941 -26.33 18.38 4.99
N SER A 942 -25.06 18.15 4.66
CA SER A 942 -24.58 16.86 4.15
C SER A 942 -24.67 15.77 5.22
N LEU A 943 -24.63 14.50 4.81
CA LEU A 943 -24.61 13.38 5.76
C LEU A 943 -23.39 13.46 6.71
N ALA A 944 -22.20 13.76 6.19
CA ALA A 944 -20.99 13.91 6.98
C ALA A 944 -21.07 15.04 8.03
N GLU A 945 -21.73 16.16 7.73
CA GLU A 945 -21.98 17.23 8.71
C GLU A 945 -22.97 16.79 9.79
N ARG A 946 -24.04 16.06 9.42
CA ARG A 946 -24.99 15.50 10.40
C ARG A 946 -24.33 14.46 11.30
N ASP A 947 -23.48 13.61 10.75
CA ASP A 947 -22.71 12.61 11.49
C ASP A 947 -21.67 13.27 12.40
N SER A 948 -20.98 14.32 11.95
CA SER A 948 -20.09 15.14 12.78
C SER A 948 -20.84 15.79 13.94
N LEU A 949 -22.00 16.42 13.68
CA LEU A 949 -22.86 16.98 14.73
C LEU A 949 -23.35 15.89 15.70
N ALA A 950 -23.74 14.71 15.21
CA ALA A 950 -24.14 13.58 16.02
C ALA A 950 -22.99 13.07 16.91
N LEU A 951 -21.78 12.94 16.37
CA LEU A 951 -20.56 12.59 17.12
C LEU A 951 -20.23 13.62 18.19
N GLN A 952 -20.33 14.93 17.90
CA GLN A 952 -20.19 15.98 18.91
C GLN A 952 -21.24 15.83 20.03
N THR A 953 -22.49 15.48 19.71
CA THR A 953 -23.51 15.23 20.74
C THR A 953 -23.23 13.97 21.57
N SER A 954 -22.80 12.87 20.95
CA SER A 954 -22.50 11.63 21.67
C SER A 954 -21.28 11.79 22.57
N ALA A 955 -20.25 12.53 22.13
CA ALA A 955 -19.10 12.90 22.95
C ALA A 955 -19.51 13.76 24.15
N ALA A 956 -20.38 14.76 23.96
CA ALA A 956 -20.89 15.59 25.05
C ALA A 956 -21.72 14.78 26.06
N VAL A 957 -22.63 13.92 25.61
CA VAL A 957 -23.43 13.04 26.48
C VAL A 957 -22.56 12.04 27.23
N THR A 958 -21.60 11.39 26.55
CA THR A 958 -20.66 10.44 27.17
C THR A 958 -19.79 11.13 28.23
N THR A 959 -19.35 12.36 27.96
CA THR A 959 -18.60 13.18 28.94
C THR A 959 -19.43 13.50 30.18
N ALA A 960 -20.74 13.74 30.04
CA ALA A 960 -21.64 13.95 31.17
C ALA A 960 -21.89 12.66 31.98
N ILE A 961 -22.05 11.51 31.30
CA ILE A 961 -22.20 10.20 31.95
C ILE A 961 -20.94 9.82 32.75
N GLY A 962 -19.75 10.07 32.18
CA GLY A 962 -18.46 9.81 32.85
C GLY A 962 -18.32 10.49 34.22
N GLN A 963 -18.88 11.69 34.39
CA GLN A 963 -18.86 12.40 35.69
C GLN A 963 -19.61 11.64 36.80
N GLY A 964 -20.67 10.91 36.45
CA GLY A 964 -21.39 10.05 37.39
C GLY A 964 -20.53 8.86 37.86
N PHE A 965 -19.76 8.27 36.96
CA PHE A 965 -18.83 7.20 37.30
C PHE A 965 -17.62 7.69 38.12
N GLU A 966 -17.05 8.85 37.81
CA GLU A 966 -15.94 9.44 38.58
C GLU A 966 -16.33 9.84 39.99
N THR A 967 -17.53 10.42 40.17
CA THR A 967 -18.04 10.75 41.51
C THR A 967 -18.35 9.49 42.33
N ALA A 968 -18.89 8.44 41.71
CA ALA A 968 -19.04 7.13 42.33
C ALA A 968 -17.69 6.48 42.68
N ALA A 969 -16.69 6.55 41.78
CA ALA A 969 -15.35 6.04 42.03
C ALA A 969 -14.66 6.77 43.19
N GLY A 970 -14.79 8.10 43.27
CA GLY A 970 -14.35 8.89 44.42
C GLY A 970 -15.02 8.48 45.73
N ALA A 971 -16.34 8.21 45.71
CA ALA A 971 -17.06 7.70 46.87
C ALA A 971 -16.59 6.29 47.30
N LEU A 972 -16.36 5.38 46.34
CA LEU A 972 -15.84 4.03 46.60
C LEU A 972 -14.41 4.06 47.16
N GLN A 973 -13.54 4.97 46.68
CA GLN A 973 -12.18 5.16 47.20
C GLN A 973 -12.15 5.72 48.64
N MET A 974 -13.23 6.34 49.12
CA MET A 974 -13.36 6.69 50.55
C MET A 974 -13.82 5.50 51.42
N GLY A 975 -14.38 4.44 50.82
CA GLY A 975 -15.00 3.33 51.53
C GLY A 975 -14.16 2.05 51.71
N SER A 976 -12.95 1.98 51.14
CA SER A 976 -12.13 0.76 51.19
C SER A 976 -11.48 0.53 52.56
N VAL A 977 -12.15 -0.21 53.44
CA VAL A 977 -11.64 -0.62 54.77
C VAL A 977 -11.63 -2.14 54.88
N VAL A 978 -10.46 -2.73 55.12
CA VAL A 978 -10.34 -4.10 55.64
C VAL A 978 -10.33 -4.02 57.17
N VAL A 979 -11.31 -4.63 57.82
CA VAL A 979 -11.58 -4.48 59.25
C VAL A 979 -10.70 -5.42 60.08
N THR A 980 -9.43 -5.06 60.30
CA THR A 980 -8.54 -5.71 61.30
C THR A 980 -7.62 -4.78 62.08
N ALA A 981 -7.38 -3.53 61.64
CA ALA A 981 -6.57 -2.57 62.39
C ALA A 981 -7.12 -1.14 62.30
N PHE A 982 -7.19 -0.45 63.45
CA PHE A 982 -7.52 0.98 63.51
C PHE A 982 -6.34 1.82 63.00
N GLY A 983 -6.42 2.22 61.73
CA GLY A 983 -5.43 3.08 61.06
C GLY A 983 -4.35 2.29 60.33
N GLY A 984 -4.35 2.35 58.99
CA GLY A 984 -3.33 1.68 58.16
C GLY A 984 -3.61 1.65 56.66
N GLY A 985 -4.88 1.67 56.24
CA GLY A 985 -5.25 1.86 54.83
C GLY A 985 -5.22 3.35 54.43
N PRO A 986 -4.68 3.72 53.25
CA PRO A 986 -4.64 5.12 52.81
C PRO A 986 -6.02 5.59 52.34
N ILE A 987 -6.89 5.98 53.27
CA ILE A 987 -8.12 6.71 52.95
C ILE A 987 -7.72 8.01 52.25
N ARG A 988 -7.95 8.08 50.94
CA ARG A 988 -7.74 9.30 50.17
C ARG A 988 -8.88 10.28 50.48
N LEU A 989 -8.82 10.96 51.63
CA LEU A 989 -9.82 11.96 52.04
C LEU A 989 -10.00 13.08 51.00
N GLY A 990 -8.95 13.38 50.22
CA GLY A 990 -9.01 14.30 49.09
C GLY A 990 -9.64 13.72 47.80
N SER A 991 -10.01 12.45 47.73
CA SER A 991 -10.54 11.81 46.50
C SER A 991 -11.87 12.41 46.04
N ALA A 992 -12.81 12.64 46.95
CA ALA A 992 -14.05 13.37 46.65
C ALA A 992 -13.77 14.81 46.18
N LEU A 993 -12.75 15.45 46.74
CA LEU A 993 -12.31 16.80 46.37
C LEU A 993 -11.62 16.82 45.00
N LEU A 994 -10.87 15.77 44.63
CA LEU A 994 -10.26 15.60 43.30
C LEU A 994 -11.30 15.24 42.23
N ALA A 995 -12.27 14.37 42.55
CA ALA A 995 -13.39 14.04 41.65
C ALA A 995 -14.24 15.29 41.33
N THR A 996 -14.47 16.14 42.34
CA THR A 996 -15.27 17.38 42.17
C THR A 996 -14.45 18.56 41.60
N ALA A 997 -13.21 18.78 42.03
CA ALA A 997 -12.42 19.93 41.57
C ALA A 997 -11.63 19.67 40.28
N GLY A 998 -11.07 18.46 40.13
CA GLY A 998 -10.21 18.09 39.01
C GLY A 998 -11.00 17.55 37.81
N TYR A 999 -11.90 16.58 38.03
CA TYR A 999 -12.53 15.84 36.94
C TYR A 999 -13.90 16.38 36.53
N SER A 1000 -14.83 16.64 37.46
CA SER A 1000 -16.16 17.12 37.08
C SER A 1000 -16.15 18.56 36.56
N ILE A 1001 -15.45 19.50 37.20
CA ILE A 1001 -15.34 20.89 36.68
C ILE A 1001 -14.67 20.94 35.30
N TRP A 1002 -13.61 20.15 35.08
CA TRP A 1002 -12.93 20.09 33.78
C TRP A 1002 -13.78 19.41 32.70
N GLY A 1003 -14.49 18.33 33.06
CA GLY A 1003 -15.48 17.68 32.20
C GLY A 1003 -16.66 18.59 31.84
N ILE A 1004 -17.18 19.38 32.79
CA ILE A 1004 -18.21 20.39 32.56
C ILE A 1004 -17.68 21.48 31.62
N ARG A 1005 -16.43 21.96 31.82
CA ARG A 1005 -15.81 22.93 30.91
C ARG A 1005 -15.71 22.38 29.49
N ASN A 1006 -15.26 21.14 29.31
CA ASN A 1006 -15.13 20.52 28.00
C ASN A 1006 -16.50 20.25 27.35
N PHE A 1007 -17.51 19.84 28.12
CA PHE A 1007 -18.90 19.72 27.67
C PHE A 1007 -19.42 21.06 27.10
N TRP A 1008 -19.22 22.16 27.83
CA TRP A 1008 -19.61 23.49 27.35
C TRP A 1008 -18.78 23.94 26.15
N LEU A 1009 -17.48 23.63 26.08
CA LEU A 1009 -16.65 23.93 24.90
C LEU A 1009 -17.15 23.20 23.65
N ILE A 1010 -17.42 21.89 23.73
CA ILE A 1010 -17.97 21.08 22.63
C ILE A 1010 -19.34 21.64 22.20
N LYS A 1011 -20.22 21.96 23.17
CA LYS A 1011 -21.54 22.53 22.89
C LYS A 1011 -21.45 23.93 22.27
N CYS A 1012 -20.53 24.78 22.71
CA CYS A 1012 -20.27 26.09 22.12
C CYS A 1012 -19.69 25.98 20.71
N GLN A 1013 -18.83 25.00 20.45
CA GLN A 1013 -18.31 24.72 19.11
C GLN A 1013 -19.45 24.27 18.17
N ARG A 1014 -20.29 23.32 18.60
CA ARG A 1014 -21.50 22.91 17.88
C ARG A 1014 -22.40 24.11 17.55
N CYS A 1015 -22.76 24.93 18.54
CA CYS A 1015 -23.61 26.09 18.31
C CYS A 1015 -22.94 27.16 17.43
N LYS A 1016 -21.61 27.27 17.44
CA LYS A 1016 -20.87 28.14 16.51
C LYS A 1016 -20.95 27.62 15.08
N GLU A 1017 -20.82 26.31 14.87
CA GLU A 1017 -20.92 25.65 13.57
C GLU A 1017 -22.35 25.72 13.01
N GLU A 1018 -23.38 25.47 13.83
CA GLU A 1018 -24.81 25.65 13.45
C GLU A 1018 -25.16 27.10 13.10
N ASN A 1019 -24.58 28.11 13.79
CA ASN A 1019 -24.78 29.52 13.45
C ASN A 1019 -23.96 29.97 12.23
N LEU A 1020 -22.88 29.25 11.88
CA LEU A 1020 -22.09 29.51 10.68
C LEU A 1020 -22.79 28.96 9.44
N SER A 1021 -23.30 27.73 9.48
CA SER A 1021 -24.07 27.18 8.35
C SER A 1021 -25.32 28.01 8.06
N GLN A 1022 -26.08 28.42 9.09
CA GLN A 1022 -27.23 29.32 8.95
C GLN A 1022 -26.90 30.76 8.48
N ARG A 1023 -25.62 31.14 8.38
CA ARG A 1023 -25.18 32.44 7.84
C ARG A 1023 -24.50 32.35 6.47
N ILE A 1024 -24.20 31.13 6.02
CA ILE A 1024 -23.57 30.84 4.72
C ILE A 1024 -24.64 30.44 3.68
N ILE A 1025 -25.76 29.87 4.16
CA ILE A 1025 -27.04 29.73 3.45
C ILE A 1025 -27.75 31.10 3.38
#